data_AF-A0A9P0HQF0-F1
#
_entry.id   AF-A0A9P0HQF0-F1
#
_cell.length_a   1.000
_cell.length_b   1.000
_cell.length_c   1.000
_cell.angle_alpha   90.00
_cell.angle_beta   90.00
_cell.angle_gamma   90.00
#
_symmetry.space_group_name_H-M   'P 1'
#
loop_
_entity.id
_entity.type
_entity.pdbx_description
1 polymer ?
#
loop_
_entity_poly.entity_id
_entity_poly.type
_entity_poly.pdbx_seq_one_letter_code
_entity_poly.pdbx_strand_id
1 'polypeptide(L)'
;MTPTKVIHSIRLLVIGLLISEGLAVQFFDSIHNYTGHGPVSFVHSQKIYHPSPHGGNGLGGGAFSSAAFSLGEVGDSLNGGLTGYGSNSLGGDLNGELGLHGAHHPQQPVYAPNFRPQNHLPRVPSVFQPDNNISPYPGQIPAASPPPTCQPFYAPCQHSKFRTIDGSCNNLKNPGLGTPNTRYARLLPHRYSDGIHAPPTSVIGTNLPGARLVSIVMFPDNPVPDPVWTLISMQWGQIITHDMSMAMGTTQTKPYATSQCCSPDGRLQIPYGQAPSSCFAIEIPGDDPLFHKYGQMCMNFVRSTTDADIGCKPPHSPHEQIVTVSHYMDASLVYGSTPETAAALRQGFGGRLVVEVRDGRQWPPPAVNKSATCETQDDDEPCYRFGDVRANQNPQLTVIQIILLREHNRIADILQHLNPHWDDERIFQEARRILIAEYQHINYAEWLPIFIGTKNMVKHGVLYKTDGYVNDYREDVDPSVLNGHATAAFRYFHSAIQGQLHLIGERREVYGALRLSDFFNRPGVIEEGDNMDRLTRGLSTQNQEEVDPFLTSEITDYLFRNGKPFGRDLRAIDIQRGRDHGLSSYNDYREFCGLPRAKHWEDFKDFINPENVQKLSILYHHPDDVDLVVGASVEAHIKDTLTGPTFLCIMTEQFYRTRVGDRFFYERGDHYGAFTPEQLREIRKATVSRLLCDNGDHIQTMQPEGFRVISEKNRLVSCHDTHSIPALDLSYWKEDVHAHLSPRIPEYDSFFGKK
;
A
#
# COMPACT_ATOMS: atom_id res chain seq x y z
N MET A 1 -56.51 -0.60 8.91
CA MET A 1 -57.08 -1.44 7.83
C MET A 1 -56.41 -1.07 6.52
N THR A 2 -56.26 -2.03 5.60
CA THR A 2 -55.62 -1.97 4.25
C THR A 2 -56.45 -2.86 3.30
N PRO A 3 -56.22 -2.93 1.96
CA PRO A 3 -55.25 -2.26 1.06
C PRO A 3 -55.88 -1.01 0.39
N THR A 4 -55.81 -0.60 -0.90
CA THR A 4 -55.32 -1.07 -2.24
C THR A 4 -55.10 0.21 -3.11
N LYS A 5 -54.22 0.37 -4.12
CA LYS A 5 -53.74 -0.40 -5.30
C LYS A 5 -54.85 -0.68 -6.35
N VAL A 6 -54.71 -0.42 -7.66
CA VAL A 6 -53.66 0.25 -8.49
C VAL A 6 -54.33 1.38 -9.34
N ILE A 7 -54.02 1.85 -10.56
CA ILE A 7 -53.18 1.49 -11.74
C ILE A 7 -52.63 2.82 -12.37
N HIS A 8 -51.62 2.76 -13.25
CA HIS A 8 -51.25 3.81 -14.23
C HIS A 8 -50.76 3.16 -15.55
N SER A 9 -50.71 3.87 -16.67
CA SER A 9 -50.36 3.30 -18.01
C SER A 9 -49.43 4.18 -18.86
N ILE A 10 -48.92 3.63 -19.97
CA ILE A 10 -47.61 3.97 -20.58
C ILE A 10 -47.73 4.74 -21.93
N ARG A 11 -46.63 5.40 -22.32
CA ARG A 11 -46.42 6.30 -23.49
C ARG A 11 -46.61 5.66 -24.89
N LEU A 12 -47.13 6.47 -25.82
CA LEU A 12 -46.86 6.54 -27.29
C LEU A 12 -46.88 8.05 -27.69
N LEU A 13 -46.11 8.70 -28.59
CA LEU A 13 -45.04 8.38 -29.59
C LEU A 13 -45.51 8.41 -31.09
N VAL A 14 -44.64 8.93 -31.96
CA VAL A 14 -44.57 8.99 -33.47
C VAL A 14 -45.28 10.15 -34.25
N ILE A 15 -44.58 10.62 -35.30
CA ILE A 15 -44.96 11.47 -36.48
C ILE A 15 -45.06 13.01 -36.25
N GLY A 16 -44.42 13.91 -37.04
CA GLY A 16 -43.44 13.81 -38.16
C GLY A 16 -42.91 15.21 -38.60
N LEU A 17 -41.63 15.39 -39.00
CA LEU A 17 -41.07 15.42 -40.39
C LEU A 17 -41.46 16.70 -41.22
N LEU A 18 -40.63 17.37 -42.05
CA LEU A 18 -39.23 17.19 -42.54
C LEU A 18 -38.71 18.50 -43.25
N ILE A 19 -37.57 18.42 -43.99
CA ILE A 19 -36.99 19.39 -44.98
C ILE A 19 -36.11 20.53 -44.36
N SER A 20 -34.88 20.86 -44.79
CA SER A 20 -33.97 20.35 -45.86
C SER A 20 -32.47 20.38 -45.51
N GLU A 21 -31.66 19.76 -46.38
CA GLU A 21 -30.22 19.97 -46.65
C GLU A 21 -29.77 21.45 -46.72
N GLY A 22 -28.48 21.84 -46.65
CA GLY A 22 -27.21 21.09 -46.53
C GLY A 22 -26.15 21.53 -47.57
N LEU A 23 -24.88 21.77 -47.17
CA LEU A 23 -23.68 21.92 -48.06
C LEU A 23 -22.37 22.06 -47.24
N ALA A 24 -21.19 22.12 -47.88
CA ALA A 24 -19.89 21.94 -47.21
C ALA A 24 -18.67 22.67 -47.85
N VAL A 25 -17.61 22.84 -47.03
CA VAL A 25 -16.16 22.94 -47.39
C VAL A 25 -15.60 24.25 -48.03
N GLN A 26 -14.32 24.55 -47.70
CA GLN A 26 -13.35 25.49 -48.34
C GLN A 26 -13.56 27.03 -48.15
N PHE A 27 -12.53 27.90 -48.02
CA PHE A 27 -11.07 27.73 -47.75
C PHE A 27 -10.35 29.06 -47.40
N PHE A 28 -9.12 28.95 -46.88
CA PHE A 28 -7.98 29.91 -46.89
C PHE A 28 -7.92 31.22 -46.06
N ASP A 29 -6.67 31.67 -45.89
CA ASP A 29 -6.13 32.68 -44.97
C ASP A 29 -6.34 34.15 -45.37
N SER A 30 -6.12 35.06 -44.40
CA SER A 30 -5.28 36.23 -44.68
C SER A 30 -4.50 36.71 -43.45
N ILE A 31 -3.21 37.01 -43.64
CA ILE A 31 -2.30 37.59 -42.65
C ILE A 31 -2.19 39.10 -42.91
N HIS A 32 -2.21 39.94 -41.86
CA HIS A 32 -1.25 41.05 -41.75
C HIS A 32 -1.16 41.67 -40.34
N ASN A 33 0.07 42.07 -39.98
CA ASN A 33 0.43 42.68 -38.71
C ASN A 33 -0.18 44.07 -38.49
N TYR A 34 -0.37 44.45 -37.22
CA TYR A 34 0.08 45.76 -36.74
C TYR A 34 0.69 45.66 -35.34
N THR A 35 1.47 46.66 -34.93
CA THR A 35 2.52 46.53 -33.92
C THR A 35 2.13 47.02 -32.51
N GLY A 36 2.34 46.14 -31.52
CA GLY A 36 3.03 46.43 -30.26
C GLY A 36 2.42 47.41 -29.24
N HIS A 37 2.21 46.91 -28.02
CA HIS A 37 2.56 47.63 -26.77
C HIS A 37 2.84 46.61 -25.64
N GLY A 38 3.45 47.08 -24.55
CA GLY A 38 3.98 46.26 -23.45
C GLY A 38 2.91 45.70 -22.47
N PRO A 39 3.34 44.94 -21.45
CA PRO A 39 2.48 44.06 -20.67
C PRO A 39 1.58 44.77 -19.66
N VAL A 40 0.41 44.17 -19.39
CA VAL A 40 -0.49 44.54 -18.30
C VAL A 40 -0.47 43.44 -17.24
N SER A 41 -0.03 43.78 -16.03
CA SER A 41 -0.02 42.86 -14.88
C SER A 41 -1.43 42.64 -14.33
N PHE A 42 -1.85 41.38 -14.18
CA PHE A 42 -3.02 41.03 -13.39
C PHE A 42 -2.63 40.74 -11.93
N VAL A 43 -2.89 41.70 -11.06
CA VAL A 43 -2.78 41.53 -9.60
C VAL A 43 -4.09 40.92 -9.08
N HIS A 44 -4.02 39.74 -8.48
CA HIS A 44 -5.17 39.13 -7.81
C HIS A 44 -5.15 39.48 -6.31
N SER A 45 -6.22 40.10 -5.81
CA SER A 45 -6.24 40.69 -4.47
C SER A 45 -6.55 39.67 -3.37
N GLN A 46 -5.57 39.32 -2.54
CA GLN A 46 -5.83 38.67 -1.26
C GLN A 46 -6.50 39.67 -0.28
N LYS A 47 -7.64 39.30 0.29
CA LYS A 47 -8.25 40.03 1.42
C LYS A 47 -7.79 39.43 2.74
N ILE A 48 -6.84 40.09 3.38
CA ILE A 48 -6.39 39.75 4.74
C ILE A 48 -7.41 40.29 5.75
N TYR A 49 -7.88 39.45 6.66
CA TYR A 49 -8.66 39.86 7.83
C TYR A 49 -7.73 40.16 9.01
N HIS A 50 -7.75 41.39 9.51
CA HIS A 50 -7.11 41.76 10.78
C HIS A 50 -8.15 41.84 11.91
N PRO A 51 -7.93 41.18 13.07
CA PRO A 51 -8.58 41.56 14.31
C PRO A 51 -7.87 42.79 14.94
N SER A 52 -8.61 43.65 15.63
CA SER A 52 -8.11 44.89 16.25
C SER A 52 -8.11 44.77 17.79
N PRO A 53 -7.15 45.37 18.53
CA PRO A 53 -6.93 45.03 19.95
C PRO A 53 -7.55 46.00 20.98
N HIS A 54 -8.22 45.42 21.98
CA HIS A 54 -8.44 45.96 23.33
C HIS A 54 -8.38 44.77 24.33
N GLY A 55 -7.80 44.82 25.53
CA GLY A 55 -6.94 45.85 26.15
C GLY A 55 -7.03 45.80 27.69
N GLY A 56 -5.91 45.62 28.42
CA GLY A 56 -5.87 45.81 29.88
C GLY A 56 -4.93 44.92 30.72
N ASN A 57 -3.82 45.50 31.18
CA ASN A 57 -3.13 45.32 32.49
C ASN A 57 -2.83 43.91 33.09
N GLY A 58 -1.54 43.64 33.41
CA GLY A 58 -1.14 42.45 34.19
C GLY A 58 0.37 42.35 34.53
N LEU A 59 0.86 43.20 35.44
CA LEU A 59 2.27 43.34 35.89
C LEU A 59 3.05 42.03 36.21
N GLY A 60 4.33 41.97 35.80
CA GLY A 60 5.33 41.01 36.34
C GLY A 60 6.68 41.07 35.61
N GLY A 61 7.81 41.29 36.32
CA GLY A 61 9.16 41.37 35.73
C GLY A 61 9.94 40.03 35.75
N GLY A 62 11.17 39.93 35.22
CA GLY A 62 11.94 40.93 34.45
C GLY A 62 13.46 40.64 34.41
N ALA A 63 14.14 41.10 33.34
CA ALA A 63 15.59 41.02 33.07
C ALA A 63 16.17 39.58 32.85
N PHE A 64 17.27 39.34 32.11
CA PHE A 64 18.39 40.21 31.69
C PHE A 64 18.87 39.98 30.23
N SER A 65 19.54 41.00 29.66
CA SER A 65 20.70 40.99 28.71
C SER A 65 20.69 40.03 27.50
N SER A 66 20.78 40.46 26.23
CA SER A 66 21.74 41.36 25.53
C SER A 66 23.17 40.78 25.35
N ALA A 67 23.92 41.03 24.26
CA ALA A 67 23.77 42.02 23.18
C ALA A 67 24.51 41.67 21.86
N ALA A 68 24.31 42.50 20.82
CA ALA A 68 25.25 42.96 19.75
C ALA A 68 26.08 41.93 18.92
N PHE A 69 25.97 41.89 17.58
CA PHE A 69 26.53 42.84 16.57
C PHE A 69 28.08 42.88 16.45
N SER A 70 28.61 42.51 15.28
CA SER A 70 29.50 43.38 14.48
C SER A 70 29.64 42.89 13.03
N LEU A 71 29.91 43.82 12.11
CA LEU A 71 30.47 43.57 10.77
C LEU A 71 32.01 43.57 10.82
N GLY A 72 32.66 43.14 9.74
CA GLY A 72 34.11 43.24 9.51
C GLY A 72 34.44 42.96 8.03
N GLU A 73 35.42 43.66 7.46
CA GLU A 73 35.64 43.73 6.00
C GLU A 73 37.14 43.88 5.65
N VAL A 74 37.51 43.54 4.40
CA VAL A 74 38.80 43.80 3.68
C VAL A 74 40.04 42.99 4.11
N GLY A 75 40.79 42.49 3.10
CA GLY A 75 42.15 41.94 3.24
C GLY A 75 42.70 41.31 1.95
N ASP A 76 43.58 42.02 1.22
CA ASP A 76 44.16 41.60 -0.08
C ASP A 76 45.34 40.61 0.02
N SER A 77 45.57 39.86 -1.07
CA SER A 77 46.87 39.23 -1.40
C SER A 77 46.98 38.92 -2.90
N LEU A 78 48.18 39.09 -3.49
CA LEU A 78 48.47 38.93 -4.93
C LEU A 78 49.75 38.11 -5.18
N ASN A 79 49.96 37.73 -6.45
CA ASN A 79 51.01 36.87 -7.03
C ASN A 79 50.77 35.35 -6.84
N GLY A 80 51.14 34.48 -7.78
CA GLY A 80 51.69 34.72 -9.13
C GLY A 80 52.71 33.64 -9.54
N GLY A 81 52.54 33.02 -10.71
CA GLY A 81 53.49 32.00 -11.21
C GLY A 81 53.14 31.45 -12.59
N LEU A 82 54.10 31.53 -13.53
CA LEU A 82 54.03 30.98 -14.89
C LEU A 82 55.03 29.83 -15.04
N THR A 83 54.60 28.71 -15.62
CA THR A 83 55.43 27.85 -16.48
C THR A 83 54.54 27.12 -17.50
N GLY A 84 55.10 26.75 -18.64
CA GLY A 84 54.41 25.94 -19.65
C GLY A 84 55.37 25.29 -20.64
N TYR A 85 55.10 24.04 -20.98
CA TYR A 85 55.65 23.19 -22.06
C TYR A 85 54.66 22.00 -22.18
N GLY A 86 54.48 21.32 -23.32
CA GLY A 86 55.02 21.57 -24.66
C GLY A 86 54.77 20.39 -25.61
N SER A 87 53.73 20.48 -26.46
CA SER A 87 53.57 19.91 -27.82
C SER A 87 54.06 18.49 -28.21
N ASN A 88 53.23 17.83 -29.04
CA ASN A 88 53.56 16.81 -30.07
C ASN A 88 53.80 15.34 -29.64
N SER A 89 53.58 14.30 -30.48
CA SER A 89 52.70 14.13 -31.67
C SER A 89 52.83 12.69 -32.25
N LEU A 90 51.80 12.20 -32.98
CA LEU A 90 51.83 11.04 -33.93
C LEU A 90 52.08 9.64 -33.31
N GLY A 91 51.62 8.52 -33.89
CA GLY A 91 50.67 8.34 -35.01
C GLY A 91 50.73 6.95 -35.69
N GLY A 92 49.57 6.39 -36.08
CA GLY A 92 49.42 5.23 -36.99
C GLY A 92 49.63 3.81 -36.41
N ASP A 93 49.30 2.71 -37.11
CA ASP A 93 48.32 2.52 -38.21
C ASP A 93 48.07 1.00 -38.53
N LEU A 94 47.06 0.69 -39.36
CA LEU A 94 46.85 -0.50 -40.24
C LEU A 94 46.51 -1.92 -39.68
N ASN A 95 45.29 -2.37 -40.07
CA ASN A 95 44.90 -3.64 -40.76
C ASN A 95 44.98 -5.04 -40.09
N GLY A 96 43.98 -5.89 -40.41
CA GLY A 96 44.00 -7.36 -40.20
C GLY A 96 42.71 -8.11 -40.57
N GLU A 97 42.78 -9.03 -41.54
CA GLU A 97 41.67 -9.79 -42.15
C GLU A 97 42.04 -11.29 -42.36
N LEU A 98 41.19 -12.28 -42.66
CA LEU A 98 39.74 -12.39 -42.94
C LEU A 98 39.30 -13.85 -42.61
N GLY A 99 37.99 -14.17 -42.52
CA GLY A 99 37.54 -15.58 -42.43
C GLY A 99 36.01 -15.82 -42.40
N LEU A 100 35.53 -16.84 -43.11
CA LEU A 100 34.11 -17.22 -43.28
C LEU A 100 33.89 -18.74 -43.20
N HIS A 101 32.61 -19.15 -43.16
CA HIS A 101 32.07 -20.54 -43.17
C HIS A 101 32.18 -21.32 -41.84
N GLY A 102 31.30 -22.29 -41.53
CA GLY A 102 30.14 -22.82 -42.28
C GLY A 102 29.18 -23.64 -41.38
N ALA A 103 28.06 -24.13 -41.93
CA ALA A 103 26.94 -24.71 -41.13
C ALA A 103 26.98 -26.25 -41.00
N HIS A 104 26.38 -26.81 -39.94
CA HIS A 104 25.25 -27.78 -40.01
C HIS A 104 24.73 -28.28 -38.63
N HIS A 105 23.44 -28.63 -38.61
CA HIS A 105 22.69 -29.41 -37.59
C HIS A 105 22.82 -30.95 -37.83
N PRO A 106 22.25 -31.86 -36.98
CA PRO A 106 22.00 -31.86 -35.52
C PRO A 106 22.33 -33.24 -34.85
N GLN A 107 21.83 -33.46 -33.61
CA GLN A 107 21.32 -34.72 -32.99
C GLN A 107 21.87 -35.08 -31.59
N GLN A 108 21.00 -35.66 -30.76
CA GLN A 108 21.32 -36.39 -29.51
C GLN A 108 21.56 -37.89 -29.82
N PRO A 109 22.05 -38.71 -28.86
CA PRO A 109 21.09 -39.47 -28.05
C PRO A 109 21.49 -39.67 -26.57
N VAL A 110 20.62 -40.37 -25.84
CA VAL A 110 20.62 -40.65 -24.39
C VAL A 110 21.36 -41.96 -24.05
N TYR A 111 22.03 -42.07 -22.89
CA TYR A 111 21.84 -43.11 -21.85
C TYR A 111 22.91 -43.07 -20.72
N ALA A 112 22.53 -43.53 -19.52
CA ALA A 112 23.41 -43.80 -18.36
C ALA A 112 23.53 -45.33 -18.12
N PRO A 113 24.43 -45.84 -17.25
CA PRO A 113 24.07 -45.93 -15.82
C PRO A 113 25.22 -45.86 -14.78
N ASN A 114 24.81 -45.89 -13.50
CA ASN A 114 25.57 -45.90 -12.24
C ASN A 114 26.76 -46.87 -12.10
N PHE A 115 27.68 -46.56 -11.17
CA PHE A 115 28.13 -47.51 -10.13
C PHE A 115 28.67 -46.80 -8.85
N ARG A 116 28.55 -47.45 -7.68
CA ARG A 116 29.21 -47.09 -6.40
C ARG A 116 30.29 -48.13 -6.04
N PRO A 117 31.22 -47.82 -5.12
CA PRO A 117 31.27 -48.65 -3.91
C PRO A 117 31.52 -47.87 -2.60
N GLN A 118 31.32 -48.55 -1.45
CA GLN A 118 31.76 -48.15 -0.11
C GLN A 118 32.88 -49.08 0.37
N ASN A 119 33.66 -48.67 1.39
CA ASN A 119 34.16 -49.62 2.42
C ASN A 119 34.65 -48.91 3.71
N HIS A 120 35.06 -49.69 4.71
CA HIS A 120 34.96 -49.33 6.15
C HIS A 120 36.26 -49.38 6.99
N LEU A 121 36.33 -48.49 8.00
CA LEU A 121 36.91 -48.71 9.36
C LEU A 121 38.45 -48.93 9.48
N PRO A 122 39.08 -48.97 10.70
CA PRO A 122 38.56 -48.97 12.09
C PRO A 122 39.14 -47.92 13.08
N ARG A 123 38.81 -48.05 14.38
CA ARG A 123 39.27 -47.23 15.54
C ARG A 123 40.22 -47.99 16.49
N VAL A 124 41.00 -47.26 17.32
CA VAL A 124 41.53 -47.69 18.65
C VAL A 124 41.73 -46.44 19.57
N PRO A 125 41.88 -46.56 20.92
CA PRO A 125 41.29 -45.57 21.85
C PRO A 125 42.17 -45.09 23.05
N SER A 126 41.51 -44.48 24.06
CA SER A 126 41.96 -44.23 25.46
C SER A 126 42.85 -42.98 25.68
N VAL A 127 42.94 -42.32 26.85
CA VAL A 127 42.15 -42.28 28.12
C VAL A 127 42.54 -40.99 28.89
N PHE A 128 41.81 -40.62 29.96
CA PHE A 128 42.11 -39.66 31.06
C PHE A 128 41.22 -38.40 31.22
N GLN A 129 40.76 -38.27 32.47
CA GLN A 129 40.40 -37.07 33.25
C GLN A 129 41.07 -37.30 34.65
N PRO A 130 41.31 -36.30 35.53
CA PRO A 130 40.31 -35.31 35.93
C PRO A 130 40.80 -33.87 36.31
N ASP A 131 39.80 -33.02 36.60
CA ASP A 131 39.73 -31.93 37.59
C ASP A 131 40.57 -30.63 37.56
N ASN A 132 39.80 -29.54 37.72
CA ASN A 132 40.06 -28.33 38.54
C ASN A 132 40.99 -27.18 38.05
N ASN A 133 40.35 -26.14 37.50
CA ASN A 133 40.04 -24.85 38.19
C ASN A 133 40.47 -23.55 37.45
N ILE A 134 39.77 -22.44 37.78
CA ILE A 134 40.02 -21.01 37.49
C ILE A 134 39.59 -20.47 36.09
N SER A 135 38.85 -19.36 36.14
CA SER A 135 38.34 -18.55 35.00
C SER A 135 39.33 -17.43 34.63
N PRO A 136 39.35 -16.86 33.39
CA PRO A 136 38.23 -16.04 32.91
C PRO A 136 37.83 -16.27 31.44
N TYR A 137 36.55 -16.01 31.11
CA TYR A 137 36.05 -16.00 29.73
C TYR A 137 36.40 -14.68 29.01
N PRO A 138 37.04 -14.72 27.82
CA PRO A 138 36.92 -13.66 26.82
C PRO A 138 35.52 -13.70 26.20
N GLY A 139 34.95 -12.54 25.86
CA GLY A 139 33.62 -12.46 25.25
C GLY A 139 33.54 -13.16 23.90
N GLN A 140 32.57 -14.07 23.73
CA GLN A 140 32.24 -14.61 22.42
C GLN A 140 31.53 -13.55 21.59
N ILE A 141 32.09 -13.25 20.42
CA ILE A 141 31.38 -12.55 19.34
C ILE A 141 30.14 -13.40 19.00
N PRO A 142 28.93 -12.81 18.90
CA PRO A 142 27.75 -13.56 18.49
C PRO A 142 28.01 -14.30 17.17
N ALA A 143 27.67 -15.59 17.12
CA ALA A 143 27.77 -16.36 15.90
C ALA A 143 26.94 -15.68 14.80
N ALA A 144 27.51 -15.52 13.61
CA ALA A 144 26.83 -14.87 12.50
C ALA A 144 25.48 -15.55 12.24
N SER A 145 24.42 -14.75 12.14
CA SER A 145 23.09 -15.24 11.80
C SER A 145 23.14 -16.01 10.47
N PRO A 146 22.40 -17.13 10.33
CA PRO A 146 22.33 -17.83 9.05
C PRO A 146 21.76 -16.89 7.98
N PRO A 147 22.16 -17.06 6.70
CA PRO A 147 21.65 -16.24 5.62
C PRO A 147 20.11 -16.32 5.55
N PRO A 148 19.41 -15.22 5.23
CA PRO A 148 17.95 -15.20 5.20
C PRO A 148 17.46 -16.22 4.17
N THR A 149 16.64 -17.15 4.63
CA THR A 149 16.08 -18.21 3.79
C THR A 149 14.72 -17.75 3.26
N CYS A 150 14.62 -17.45 1.96
CA CYS A 150 13.38 -16.98 1.32
C CYS A 150 12.20 -17.97 1.37
N GLN A 151 12.42 -19.17 1.90
CA GLN A 151 11.42 -19.96 2.61
C GLN A 151 12.09 -20.48 3.88
N PRO A 152 11.77 -19.96 5.07
CA PRO A 152 12.40 -20.41 6.31
C PRO A 152 12.08 -21.88 6.59
N PHE A 153 13.03 -22.62 7.17
CA PHE A 153 12.74 -23.98 7.64
C PHE A 153 11.98 -23.91 8.97
N TYR A 154 10.67 -24.12 8.90
CA TYR A 154 9.80 -24.25 10.07
C TYR A 154 9.70 -25.71 10.52
N ALA A 155 9.56 -25.91 11.83
CA ALA A 155 9.24 -27.23 12.39
C ALA A 155 7.80 -27.67 12.01
N PRO A 156 7.47 -28.97 12.08
CA PRO A 156 6.11 -29.46 11.85
C PRO A 156 5.08 -28.76 12.74
N CYS A 157 4.09 -28.14 12.12
CA CYS A 157 3.10 -27.32 12.80
C CYS A 157 2.12 -28.14 13.63
N GLN A 158 1.76 -27.61 14.81
CA GLN A 158 0.62 -28.09 15.58
C GLN A 158 -0.64 -27.32 15.19
N HIS A 159 -1.81 -27.94 15.37
CA HIS A 159 -3.08 -27.24 15.24
C HIS A 159 -3.25 -26.25 16.39
N SER A 160 -3.36 -24.96 16.05
CA SER A 160 -3.59 -23.84 16.97
C SER A 160 -4.91 -23.15 16.63
N LYS A 161 -5.60 -22.65 17.67
CA LYS A 161 -6.76 -21.74 17.57
C LYS A 161 -6.35 -20.36 17.04
N PHE A 162 -5.12 -19.93 17.31
CA PHE A 162 -4.61 -18.59 17.04
C PHE A 162 -3.54 -18.58 15.93
N ARG A 163 -3.53 -17.50 15.16
CA ARG A 163 -2.45 -17.17 14.20
C ARG A 163 -1.15 -16.91 14.96
N THR A 164 -0.02 -17.31 14.39
CA THR A 164 1.29 -16.75 14.76
C THR A 164 1.35 -15.26 14.39
N ILE A 165 2.44 -14.57 14.75
CA ILE A 165 2.65 -13.15 14.39
C ILE A 165 3.22 -13.01 12.97
N ASP A 166 4.04 -13.96 12.52
CA ASP A 166 4.68 -13.98 11.20
C ASP A 166 3.83 -14.72 10.14
N GLY A 167 2.56 -15.02 10.42
CA GLY A 167 1.67 -15.79 9.53
C GLY A 167 2.06 -17.26 9.33
N SER A 168 3.15 -17.74 9.94
CA SER A 168 3.63 -19.11 9.81
C SER A 168 2.64 -20.15 10.33
N CYS A 169 2.77 -21.39 9.84
CA CYS A 169 1.85 -22.49 10.17
C CYS A 169 0.38 -22.24 9.80
N ASN A 170 0.08 -21.21 9.02
CA ASN A 170 -1.23 -21.03 8.40
C ASN A 170 -1.52 -22.22 7.45
N ASN A 171 -0.71 -22.36 6.38
CA ASN A 171 -0.67 -23.59 5.59
C ASN A 171 0.14 -24.68 6.34
N LEU A 172 -0.53 -25.72 6.85
CA LEU A 172 0.11 -26.76 7.66
C LEU A 172 1.09 -27.68 6.89
N LYS A 173 0.97 -27.71 5.56
CA LYS A 173 1.80 -28.52 4.65
C LYS A 173 3.04 -27.77 4.18
N ASN A 174 2.90 -26.45 3.98
CA ASN A 174 3.96 -25.52 3.62
C ASN A 174 4.01 -24.38 4.67
N PRO A 175 4.57 -24.59 5.88
CA PRO A 175 4.44 -23.66 7.00
C PRO A 175 4.93 -22.22 6.77
N GLY A 176 5.90 -22.03 5.88
CA GLY A 176 6.45 -20.72 5.50
C GLY A 176 5.76 -20.05 4.30
N LEU A 177 4.55 -20.49 3.96
CA LEU A 177 3.76 -19.89 2.87
C LEU A 177 3.03 -18.65 3.40
N GLY A 178 3.15 -17.53 2.69
CA GLY A 178 2.56 -16.24 3.09
C GLY A 178 3.21 -15.55 4.30
N THR A 179 4.41 -15.98 4.72
CA THR A 179 5.16 -15.35 5.82
C THR A 179 6.00 -14.16 5.33
N PRO A 180 6.36 -13.20 6.20
CA PRO A 180 7.30 -12.13 5.89
C PRO A 180 8.66 -12.63 5.39
N ASN A 181 9.34 -11.75 4.66
CA ASN A 181 10.64 -11.96 4.01
C ASN A 181 10.63 -13.08 2.95
N THR A 182 9.47 -13.32 2.33
CA THR A 182 9.29 -14.23 1.20
C THR A 182 8.93 -13.46 -0.09
N ARG A 183 8.78 -14.15 -1.21
CA ARG A 183 8.59 -13.52 -2.54
C ARG A 183 7.13 -13.10 -2.76
N TYR A 184 6.91 -12.08 -3.60
CA TYR A 184 5.62 -11.95 -4.29
C TYR A 184 5.36 -13.19 -5.16
N ALA A 185 4.10 -13.61 -5.27
CA ALA A 185 3.66 -14.54 -6.32
C ALA A 185 3.45 -13.79 -7.65
N ARG A 186 3.29 -14.53 -8.76
CA ARG A 186 2.99 -13.96 -10.09
C ARG A 186 1.86 -14.71 -10.79
N LEU A 187 1.05 -13.97 -11.55
CA LEU A 187 0.10 -14.52 -12.53
C LEU A 187 0.74 -14.78 -13.89
N LEU A 188 1.74 -13.96 -14.25
CA LEU A 188 2.45 -14.01 -15.53
C LEU A 188 3.97 -13.93 -15.33
N PRO A 189 4.77 -14.47 -16.27
CA PRO A 189 6.23 -14.36 -16.22
C PRO A 189 6.73 -12.92 -16.18
N HIS A 190 7.92 -12.74 -15.60
CA HIS A 190 8.60 -11.45 -15.53
C HIS A 190 9.04 -10.95 -16.92
N ARG A 191 8.97 -9.64 -17.13
CA ARG A 191 9.51 -8.93 -18.32
C ARG A 191 10.76 -8.12 -17.91
N TYR A 192 11.92 -8.77 -18.00
CA TYR A 192 13.23 -8.09 -17.97
C TYR A 192 13.90 -8.21 -19.34
N SER A 193 14.64 -7.20 -19.79
CA SER A 193 15.23 -7.19 -21.15
C SER A 193 16.38 -8.21 -21.34
N ASP A 194 17.05 -8.57 -20.26
CA ASP A 194 18.03 -9.66 -20.17
C ASP A 194 17.41 -11.00 -19.71
N GLY A 195 16.10 -11.02 -19.43
CA GLY A 195 15.39 -12.15 -18.83
C GLY A 195 15.70 -12.42 -17.36
N ILE A 196 16.55 -11.61 -16.70
CA ILE A 196 17.09 -11.83 -15.36
C ILE A 196 16.68 -10.70 -14.40
N HIS A 197 17.01 -9.46 -14.75
CA HIS A 197 16.79 -8.28 -13.89
C HIS A 197 16.81 -6.91 -14.60
N ALA A 198 17.28 -6.80 -15.83
CA ALA A 198 17.45 -5.52 -16.51
C ALA A 198 16.08 -4.91 -16.90
N PRO A 199 15.88 -3.58 -16.76
CA PRO A 199 14.59 -2.95 -17.04
C PRO A 199 14.04 -3.27 -18.44
N PRO A 200 12.71 -3.43 -18.59
CA PRO A 200 12.10 -3.78 -19.86
C PRO A 200 12.35 -2.72 -20.95
N THR A 201 12.68 -3.21 -22.15
CA THR A 201 12.79 -2.43 -23.40
C THR A 201 11.51 -2.54 -24.22
N SER A 202 11.35 -1.62 -25.18
CA SER A 202 10.35 -1.71 -26.24
C SER A 202 10.62 -2.90 -27.17
N VAL A 203 9.57 -3.44 -27.79
CA VAL A 203 9.67 -4.48 -28.84
C VAL A 203 10.54 -4.07 -30.05
N ILE A 204 10.80 -2.77 -30.27
CA ILE A 204 11.74 -2.31 -31.30
C ILE A 204 13.20 -2.21 -30.83
N GLY A 205 13.50 -2.62 -29.58
CA GLY A 205 14.84 -2.62 -28.98
C GLY A 205 15.27 -1.30 -28.33
N THR A 206 14.40 -0.28 -28.29
CA THR A 206 14.65 1.00 -27.62
C THR A 206 14.19 0.98 -26.15
N ASN A 207 14.49 2.04 -25.39
CA ASN A 207 13.91 2.25 -24.06
C ASN A 207 12.40 2.51 -24.14
N LEU A 208 11.66 2.10 -23.10
CA LEU A 208 10.28 2.55 -22.90
C LEU A 208 10.23 4.05 -22.56
N PRO A 209 9.12 4.78 -22.84
CA PRO A 209 9.00 6.21 -22.55
C PRO A 209 9.23 6.54 -21.08
N GLY A 210 9.88 7.67 -20.80
CA GLY A 210 10.24 8.09 -19.44
C GLY A 210 9.02 8.20 -18.52
N ALA A 211 9.11 7.63 -17.31
CA ALA A 211 7.93 7.46 -16.43
C ALA A 211 7.26 8.80 -16.05
N ARG A 212 8.01 9.89 -15.89
CA ARG A 212 7.46 11.23 -15.65
C ARG A 212 6.73 11.81 -16.88
N LEU A 213 7.23 11.56 -18.10
CA LEU A 213 6.54 11.97 -19.32
C LEU A 213 5.18 11.26 -19.47
N VAL A 214 5.16 9.95 -19.21
CA VAL A 214 3.91 9.17 -19.22
C VAL A 214 2.97 9.66 -18.12
N SER A 215 3.47 9.99 -16.93
CA SER A 215 2.70 10.58 -15.84
C SER A 215 1.98 11.87 -16.27
N ILE A 216 2.73 12.87 -16.75
CA ILE A 216 2.16 14.17 -17.18
C ILE A 216 1.11 14.01 -18.30
N VAL A 217 1.38 13.16 -19.29
CA VAL A 217 0.55 13.06 -20.51
C VAL A 217 -0.70 12.21 -20.29
N MET A 218 -0.62 11.13 -19.52
CA MET A 218 -1.75 10.22 -19.28
C MET A 218 -2.54 10.58 -18.02
N PHE A 219 -1.90 11.18 -17.01
CA PHE A 219 -2.44 11.35 -15.65
C PHE A 219 -2.35 12.79 -15.10
N PRO A 220 -2.97 13.79 -15.78
CA PRO A 220 -2.94 15.17 -15.33
C PRO A 220 -3.78 15.41 -14.05
N ASP A 221 -3.54 16.54 -13.38
CA ASP A 221 -4.36 17.01 -12.26
C ASP A 221 -5.68 17.62 -12.77
N ASN A 222 -6.79 16.96 -12.45
CA ASN A 222 -8.16 17.40 -12.72
C ASN A 222 -9.07 16.79 -11.63
N PRO A 223 -9.29 17.48 -10.50
CA PRO A 223 -10.02 16.92 -9.36
C PRO A 223 -11.52 16.81 -9.66
N VAL A 224 -12.10 15.65 -9.34
CA VAL A 224 -13.50 15.29 -9.55
C VAL A 224 -13.97 14.52 -8.31
N PRO A 225 -14.63 15.18 -7.34
CA PRO A 225 -15.07 14.51 -6.12
C PRO A 225 -16.14 13.43 -6.38
N ASP A 226 -15.88 12.21 -5.90
CA ASP A 226 -16.72 11.03 -6.09
C ASP A 226 -18.13 11.23 -5.48
N PRO A 227 -19.22 11.13 -6.26
CA PRO A 227 -20.55 11.46 -5.78
C PRO A 227 -21.20 10.40 -4.86
N VAL A 228 -20.53 9.27 -4.60
CA VAL A 228 -21.09 8.13 -3.84
C VAL A 228 -20.24 7.77 -2.63
N TRP A 229 -18.91 7.82 -2.74
CA TRP A 229 -18.00 7.23 -1.77
C TRP A 229 -17.23 8.28 -0.96
N THR A 230 -17.10 8.02 0.35
CA THR A 230 -16.38 8.88 1.29
C THR A 230 -14.88 8.55 1.27
N LEU A 231 -14.07 9.49 1.77
CA LEU A 231 -12.61 9.47 1.75
C LEU A 231 -12.00 8.27 2.51
N ILE A 232 -12.73 7.68 3.46
CA ILE A 232 -12.36 6.42 4.10
C ILE A 232 -12.34 5.23 3.12
N SER A 233 -13.06 5.30 2.00
CA SER A 233 -13.02 4.27 0.94
C SER A 233 -11.62 4.19 0.31
N MET A 234 -11.03 5.34 -0.05
CA MET A 234 -9.62 5.44 -0.46
C MET A 234 -8.70 5.00 0.69
N GLN A 235 -8.85 5.61 1.88
CA GLN A 235 -7.88 5.42 2.97
C GLN A 235 -7.84 3.98 3.50
N TRP A 236 -8.97 3.28 3.49
CA TRP A 236 -9.06 1.88 3.89
C TRP A 236 -8.42 0.93 2.86
N GLY A 237 -8.41 1.31 1.57
CA GLY A 237 -7.60 0.62 0.56
C GLY A 237 -6.10 0.68 0.87
N GLN A 238 -5.60 1.80 1.41
CA GLN A 238 -4.23 1.89 1.89
C GLN A 238 -3.99 1.02 3.13
N ILE A 239 -4.94 0.95 4.07
CA ILE A 239 -4.86 0.04 5.24
C ILE A 239 -4.69 -1.41 4.76
N ILE A 240 -5.54 -1.88 3.83
CA ILE A 240 -5.44 -3.22 3.22
C ILE A 240 -4.09 -3.43 2.52
N THR A 241 -3.63 -2.42 1.76
CA THR A 241 -2.32 -2.45 1.08
C THR A 241 -1.18 -2.62 2.08
N HIS A 242 -1.26 -1.93 3.22
CA HIS A 242 -0.20 -1.93 4.23
C HIS A 242 -0.15 -3.23 5.02
N ASP A 243 -1.30 -3.87 5.25
CA ASP A 243 -1.38 -5.17 5.95
C ASP A 243 -0.68 -6.28 5.17
N MET A 244 -0.99 -6.36 3.87
CA MET A 244 -0.65 -7.49 3.01
C MET A 244 0.69 -7.33 2.26
N SER A 245 1.20 -6.10 2.13
CA SER A 245 2.29 -5.82 1.18
C SER A 245 3.24 -4.70 1.61
N MET A 246 4.54 -4.98 1.56
CA MET A 246 5.63 -4.04 1.75
C MET A 246 6.86 -4.55 0.97
N ALA A 247 7.32 -3.85 -0.06
CA ALA A 247 8.49 -4.29 -0.83
C ALA A 247 9.80 -3.94 -0.11
N MET A 248 10.65 -4.94 0.12
CA MET A 248 11.96 -4.76 0.76
C MET A 248 12.82 -3.71 0.03
N GLY A 249 13.55 -2.88 0.78
CA GLY A 249 14.39 -1.81 0.24
C GLY A 249 13.63 -0.56 -0.23
N THR A 250 12.31 -0.62 -0.42
CA THR A 250 11.51 0.55 -0.83
C THR A 250 11.09 1.44 0.34
N THR A 251 11.02 0.89 1.54
CA THR A 251 10.50 1.55 2.74
C THR A 251 11.56 2.34 3.48
N GLN A 252 11.87 3.54 3.01
CA GLN A 252 12.37 4.57 3.90
C GLN A 252 11.69 5.92 3.67
N THR A 253 11.14 6.43 4.76
CA THR A 253 10.61 7.78 4.97
C THR A 253 11.66 8.88 4.79
N LYS A 254 12.97 8.53 4.85
CA LYS A 254 14.10 9.34 4.39
C LYS A 254 15.06 8.47 3.57
N PRO A 255 15.59 8.91 2.41
CA PRO A 255 16.45 8.06 1.58
C PRO A 255 17.71 7.55 2.33
N TYR A 256 18.10 6.30 2.09
CA TYR A 256 19.41 5.79 2.51
C TYR A 256 20.49 6.73 1.98
N ALA A 257 21.29 7.32 2.88
CA ALA A 257 22.34 8.27 2.54
C ALA A 257 23.42 7.69 1.60
N THR A 258 23.45 6.36 1.45
CA THR A 258 24.36 5.56 0.62
C THR A 258 23.79 5.17 -0.75
N SER A 259 22.62 5.66 -1.16
CA SER A 259 21.98 5.28 -2.45
C SER A 259 21.28 6.45 -3.13
N GLN A 260 22.07 7.39 -3.63
CA GLN A 260 21.61 8.48 -4.49
C GLN A 260 21.89 8.16 -5.97
N CYS A 261 20.83 8.17 -6.77
CA CYS A 261 20.83 8.10 -8.23
C CYS A 261 20.89 9.46 -8.90
N CYS A 262 20.25 10.44 -8.26
CA CYS A 262 20.21 11.83 -8.67
C CYS A 262 21.03 12.65 -7.70
N SER A 263 21.72 13.68 -8.22
CA SER A 263 22.52 14.58 -7.40
C SER A 263 21.69 15.27 -6.32
N PRO A 264 22.37 15.81 -5.29
CA PRO A 264 21.85 16.95 -4.53
C PRO A 264 21.49 18.16 -5.41
N ASP A 265 22.15 18.37 -6.57
CA ASP A 265 21.82 19.39 -7.58
C ASP A 265 20.78 18.94 -8.63
N GLY A 266 20.10 17.81 -8.41
CA GLY A 266 18.99 17.33 -9.24
C GLY A 266 19.36 16.73 -10.61
N ARG A 267 20.65 16.64 -10.94
CA ARG A 267 21.14 16.03 -12.19
C ARG A 267 21.24 14.50 -12.12
N LEU A 268 21.30 13.85 -13.27
CA LEU A 268 21.72 12.45 -13.40
C LEU A 268 23.22 12.37 -13.07
N GLN A 269 23.56 12.03 -11.82
CA GLN A 269 24.89 12.35 -11.27
C GLN A 269 26.00 11.41 -11.72
N ILE A 270 25.66 10.18 -12.12
CA ILE A 270 26.63 9.09 -12.25
C ILE A 270 26.59 8.51 -13.68
N PRO A 271 27.74 8.43 -14.40
CA PRO A 271 27.83 7.73 -15.67
C PRO A 271 27.34 6.28 -15.54
N TYR A 272 26.69 5.74 -16.58
CA TYR A 272 26.04 4.41 -16.55
C TYR A 272 26.95 3.26 -16.08
N GLY A 273 28.25 3.31 -16.41
CA GLY A 273 29.25 2.33 -15.96
C GLY A 273 29.84 2.56 -14.55
N GLN A 274 29.34 3.54 -13.80
CA GLN A 274 29.77 3.90 -12.44
C GLN A 274 28.61 3.93 -11.44
N ALA A 275 27.36 3.91 -11.91
CA ALA A 275 26.17 3.88 -11.06
C ALA A 275 26.05 2.53 -10.32
N PRO A 276 25.58 2.50 -9.06
CA PRO A 276 25.22 1.25 -8.39
C PRO A 276 24.13 0.50 -9.18
N SER A 277 24.21 -0.83 -9.26
CA SER A 277 23.21 -1.66 -9.98
C SER A 277 21.79 -1.59 -9.39
N SER A 278 21.66 -1.16 -8.13
CA SER A 278 20.39 -0.84 -7.47
C SER A 278 19.78 0.50 -7.91
N CYS A 279 20.45 1.27 -8.76
CA CYS A 279 19.99 2.56 -9.22
C CYS A 279 19.09 2.46 -10.47
N PHE A 280 17.94 3.14 -10.47
CA PHE A 280 17.06 3.21 -11.64
C PHE A 280 16.27 4.54 -11.64
N ALA A 281 17.01 5.66 -11.73
CA ALA A 281 16.48 7.02 -11.70
C ALA A 281 15.27 7.24 -12.63
N ILE A 282 14.32 8.06 -12.20
CA ILE A 282 13.24 8.53 -13.10
C ILE A 282 13.73 9.81 -13.78
N GLU A 283 13.99 9.74 -15.08
CA GLU A 283 14.34 10.91 -15.89
C GLU A 283 13.16 11.89 -15.99
N ILE A 284 13.47 13.19 -15.95
CA ILE A 284 12.52 14.29 -16.08
C ILE A 284 12.72 14.93 -17.47
N PRO A 285 11.65 15.17 -18.25
CA PRO A 285 11.74 15.87 -19.54
C PRO A 285 12.36 17.27 -19.41
N GLY A 286 13.14 17.68 -20.42
CA GLY A 286 13.77 19.01 -20.44
C GLY A 286 12.79 20.18 -20.48
N ASP A 287 11.53 19.90 -20.79
CA ASP A 287 10.37 20.80 -20.89
C ASP A 287 9.29 20.53 -19.82
N ASP A 288 9.62 19.80 -18.74
CA ASP A 288 8.69 19.50 -17.64
C ASP A 288 8.02 20.76 -17.06
N PRO A 289 6.67 20.79 -16.92
CA PRO A 289 5.93 22.00 -16.55
C PRO A 289 6.22 22.52 -15.14
N LEU A 290 6.79 21.71 -14.23
CA LEU A 290 7.21 22.12 -12.89
C LEU A 290 8.73 22.07 -12.73
N PHE A 291 9.34 20.91 -12.97
CA PHE A 291 10.71 20.61 -12.57
C PHE A 291 11.76 21.37 -13.39
N HIS A 292 11.47 21.73 -14.65
CA HIS A 292 12.33 22.59 -15.48
C HIS A 292 12.67 23.91 -14.77
N LYS A 293 11.70 24.52 -14.09
CA LYS A 293 11.84 25.83 -13.40
C LYS A 293 12.89 25.82 -12.30
N TYR A 294 13.30 24.64 -11.84
CA TYR A 294 14.29 24.43 -10.80
C TYR A 294 15.56 23.71 -11.30
N GLY A 295 15.66 23.42 -12.60
CA GLY A 295 16.79 22.71 -13.20
C GLY A 295 16.90 21.23 -12.84
N GLN A 296 15.85 20.62 -12.26
CA GLN A 296 15.84 19.22 -11.85
C GLN A 296 15.70 18.31 -13.09
N MET A 297 16.63 17.36 -13.27
CA MET A 297 16.68 16.47 -14.45
C MET A 297 16.32 15.02 -14.13
N CYS A 298 16.31 14.60 -12.86
CA CYS A 298 15.78 13.30 -12.47
C CYS A 298 15.20 13.29 -11.04
N MET A 299 14.27 12.36 -10.78
CA MET A 299 13.83 12.01 -9.42
C MET A 299 14.57 10.76 -8.94
N ASN A 300 15.06 10.81 -7.70
CA ASN A 300 15.76 9.68 -7.09
C ASN A 300 14.84 8.45 -7.00
N PHE A 301 15.29 7.31 -7.53
CA PHE A 301 14.58 6.04 -7.45
C PHE A 301 15.58 4.89 -7.33
N VAL A 302 15.43 4.09 -6.28
CA VAL A 302 16.24 2.90 -5.98
C VAL A 302 15.35 1.66 -6.16
N ARG A 303 15.92 0.63 -6.76
CA ARG A 303 15.29 -0.67 -7.04
C ARG A 303 14.89 -1.41 -5.75
N SER A 304 13.84 -2.21 -5.82
CA SER A 304 13.39 -3.06 -4.71
C SER A 304 14.40 -4.17 -4.46
N THR A 305 14.64 -4.54 -3.20
CA THR A 305 15.53 -5.65 -2.85
C THR A 305 14.92 -6.99 -3.31
N THR A 306 15.76 -7.80 -3.94
CA THR A 306 15.38 -9.06 -4.57
C THR A 306 15.89 -10.26 -3.79
N ASP A 307 15.37 -11.44 -4.14
CA ASP A 307 15.83 -12.73 -3.64
C ASP A 307 17.26 -13.09 -4.08
N ALA A 308 17.81 -12.43 -5.11
CA ALA A 308 19.22 -12.53 -5.46
C ALA A 308 20.09 -11.65 -4.53
N ASP A 309 19.66 -10.43 -4.21
CA ASP A 309 20.40 -9.51 -3.33
C ASP A 309 20.61 -10.06 -1.92
N ILE A 310 19.60 -10.79 -1.39
CA ILE A 310 19.69 -11.46 -0.08
C ILE A 310 20.22 -12.90 -0.15
N GLY A 311 20.69 -13.35 -1.32
CA GLY A 311 21.43 -14.61 -1.48
C GLY A 311 20.60 -15.89 -1.61
N CYS A 312 19.27 -15.78 -1.82
CA CYS A 312 18.38 -16.94 -2.00
C CYS A 312 18.40 -17.56 -3.41
N LYS A 313 18.99 -16.88 -4.39
CA LYS A 313 19.12 -17.33 -5.79
C LYS A 313 20.52 -17.00 -6.34
N PRO A 314 21.02 -17.78 -7.32
CA PRO A 314 22.17 -17.37 -8.13
C PRO A 314 21.87 -16.06 -8.88
N PRO A 315 22.81 -15.09 -8.94
CA PRO A 315 22.57 -13.78 -9.56
C PRO A 315 22.11 -13.80 -11.02
N HIS A 316 22.43 -14.87 -11.76
CA HIS A 316 22.06 -15.08 -13.17
C HIS A 316 20.68 -15.75 -13.39
N SER A 317 19.89 -15.93 -12.34
CA SER A 317 18.52 -16.46 -12.43
C SER A 317 17.50 -15.35 -12.15
N PRO A 318 16.27 -15.39 -12.70
CA PRO A 318 15.32 -14.27 -12.62
C PRO A 318 15.07 -13.76 -11.21
N HIS A 319 15.22 -12.45 -11.01
CA HIS A 319 15.08 -11.79 -9.70
C HIS A 319 13.62 -11.62 -9.31
N GLU A 320 13.28 -11.97 -8.07
CA GLU A 320 11.96 -11.76 -7.48
C GLU A 320 12.04 -10.85 -6.25
N GLN A 321 11.14 -9.85 -6.18
CA GLN A 321 11.11 -8.91 -5.06
C GLN A 321 10.55 -9.57 -3.79
N ILE A 322 11.04 -9.10 -2.64
CA ILE A 322 10.68 -9.62 -1.32
C ILE A 322 9.60 -8.76 -0.66
N VAL A 323 8.64 -9.41 -0.01
CA VAL A 323 7.62 -8.82 0.87
C VAL A 323 8.09 -8.90 2.32
N THR A 324 8.04 -7.80 3.09
CA THR A 324 8.53 -7.73 4.47
C THR A 324 7.44 -7.74 5.55
N VAL A 325 6.17 -7.99 5.16
CA VAL A 325 5.02 -8.17 6.05
C VAL A 325 4.32 -9.52 5.79
N SER A 326 3.31 -9.89 6.57
CA SER A 326 2.48 -11.06 6.26
C SER A 326 1.76 -10.85 4.92
N HIS A 327 1.49 -11.93 4.18
CA HIS A 327 0.69 -11.84 2.95
C HIS A 327 -0.83 -12.00 3.21
N TYR A 328 -1.21 -12.14 4.48
CA TYR A 328 -2.59 -12.34 4.93
C TYR A 328 -3.25 -11.00 5.28
N MET A 329 -4.58 -10.97 5.33
CA MET A 329 -5.30 -9.91 6.04
C MET A 329 -5.42 -10.30 7.52
N ASP A 330 -4.37 -10.04 8.31
CA ASP A 330 -4.30 -10.39 9.73
C ASP A 330 -3.86 -9.27 10.67
N ALA A 331 -4.09 -8.02 10.24
CA ALA A 331 -3.85 -6.79 11.01
C ALA A 331 -2.40 -6.69 11.52
N SER A 332 -1.44 -7.22 10.76
CA SER A 332 -0.01 -7.09 11.00
C SER A 332 0.45 -5.63 11.01
N LEU A 333 -0.31 -4.72 10.37
CA LEU A 333 -0.11 -3.27 10.49
C LEU A 333 -0.34 -2.73 11.92
N VAL A 334 -1.15 -3.41 12.74
CA VAL A 334 -1.38 -3.11 14.16
C VAL A 334 -0.41 -3.89 15.03
N TYR A 335 -0.32 -5.21 14.81
CA TYR A 335 0.40 -6.14 15.69
C TYR A 335 1.90 -6.32 15.39
N GLY A 336 2.35 -5.86 14.24
CA GLY A 336 3.67 -6.18 13.69
C GLY A 336 3.68 -7.51 12.95
N SER A 337 4.66 -7.67 12.06
CA SER A 337 4.91 -8.91 11.30
C SER A 337 6.00 -9.80 11.93
N THR A 338 6.56 -9.45 13.09
CA THR A 338 7.54 -10.29 13.80
C THR A 338 7.20 -10.40 15.30
N PRO A 339 7.52 -11.53 15.97
CA PRO A 339 7.25 -11.71 17.40
C PRO A 339 7.87 -10.62 18.29
N GLU A 340 9.04 -10.11 17.93
CA GLU A 340 9.75 -9.05 18.64
C GLU A 340 9.00 -7.71 18.52
N THR A 341 8.45 -7.43 17.33
CA THR A 341 7.63 -6.24 17.07
C THR A 341 6.33 -6.30 17.88
N ALA A 342 5.64 -7.45 17.87
CA ALA A 342 4.44 -7.65 18.66
C ALA A 342 4.69 -7.56 20.18
N ALA A 343 5.77 -8.20 20.67
CA ALA A 343 6.17 -8.12 22.07
C ALA A 343 6.49 -6.67 22.49
N ALA A 344 7.14 -5.88 21.63
CA ALA A 344 7.47 -4.48 21.89
C ALA A 344 6.24 -3.54 21.85
N LEU A 345 5.13 -3.96 21.24
CA LEU A 345 3.87 -3.21 21.15
C LEU A 345 2.84 -3.63 22.22
N ARG A 346 3.01 -4.78 22.89
CA ARG A 346 2.13 -5.24 23.99
C ARG A 346 2.45 -4.59 25.32
N GLN A 347 1.42 -4.34 26.11
CA GLN A 347 1.52 -3.82 27.48
C GLN A 347 1.93 -4.91 28.49
N GLY A 348 1.70 -6.19 28.19
CA GLY A 348 1.99 -7.32 29.09
C GLY A 348 1.09 -7.39 30.33
N PHE A 349 -0.01 -6.63 30.33
CA PHE A 349 -1.09 -6.73 31.30
C PHE A 349 -2.44 -6.48 30.61
N GLY A 350 -3.46 -7.25 31.00
CA GLY A 350 -4.83 -7.13 30.49
C GLY A 350 -5.01 -7.49 29.02
N GLY A 351 -4.02 -8.12 28.37
CA GLY A 351 -4.01 -8.43 26.95
C GLY A 351 -3.85 -7.22 26.02
N ARG A 352 -3.50 -6.05 26.58
CA ARG A 352 -3.52 -4.75 25.90
C ARG A 352 -2.30 -4.49 25.03
N LEU A 353 -2.47 -3.60 24.05
CA LEU A 353 -1.39 -2.88 23.37
C LEU A 353 -1.01 -1.62 24.18
N VAL A 354 0.26 -1.26 24.14
CA VAL A 354 0.80 -0.06 24.80
C VAL A 354 0.09 1.18 24.28
N VAL A 355 -0.27 2.07 25.20
CA VAL A 355 -0.69 3.44 24.92
C VAL A 355 0.00 4.40 25.89
N GLU A 356 0.24 5.63 25.44
CA GLU A 356 0.58 6.75 26.30
C GLU A 356 -0.66 7.64 26.50
N VAL A 357 -0.79 8.24 27.68
CA VAL A 357 -1.86 9.19 27.98
C VAL A 357 -1.30 10.60 27.96
N ARG A 358 -1.77 11.43 27.01
CA ARG A 358 -1.52 12.88 26.96
C ARG A 358 -2.85 13.61 26.99
N ASP A 359 -2.97 14.61 27.86
CA ASP A 359 -4.18 15.42 28.06
C ASP A 359 -5.48 14.61 28.18
N GLY A 360 -5.39 13.46 28.86
CA GLY A 360 -6.50 12.53 29.10
C GLY A 360 -6.84 11.58 27.94
N ARG A 361 -6.18 11.71 26.78
CA ARG A 361 -6.43 10.91 25.56
C ARG A 361 -5.39 9.80 25.43
N GLN A 362 -5.80 8.65 24.90
CA GLN A 362 -4.91 7.51 24.64
C GLN A 362 -4.32 7.61 23.23
N TRP A 363 -2.99 7.59 23.15
CA TRP A 363 -2.20 7.64 21.93
C TRP A 363 -1.27 6.43 21.81
N PRO A 364 -0.82 6.04 20.60
CA PRO A 364 0.23 5.06 20.44
C PRO A 364 1.55 5.53 21.08
N PRO A 365 2.45 4.61 21.49
CA PRO A 365 3.78 4.95 21.98
C PRO A 365 4.64 5.60 20.89
N PRO A 366 5.69 6.36 21.25
CA PRO A 366 6.56 7.05 20.31
C PRO A 366 7.42 6.07 19.49
N ALA A 367 7.77 6.48 18.26
CA ALA A 367 8.74 5.81 17.43
C ALA A 367 10.13 5.79 18.09
N VAL A 368 10.72 4.59 18.21
CA VAL A 368 12.06 4.39 18.81
C VAL A 368 13.13 5.25 18.15
N ASN A 369 12.96 5.56 16.85
CA ASN A 369 13.72 6.56 16.14
C ASN A 369 12.76 7.47 15.34
N LYS A 370 12.25 8.53 15.99
CA LYS A 370 11.42 9.56 15.33
C LYS A 370 12.04 10.04 14.02
N SER A 371 13.34 10.37 14.04
CA SER A 371 14.04 10.95 12.90
C SER A 371 14.08 10.06 11.66
N ALA A 372 14.02 8.73 11.82
CA ALA A 372 13.98 7.78 10.70
C ALA A 372 12.56 7.58 10.15
N THR A 373 11.52 7.69 10.99
CA THR A 373 10.12 7.37 10.67
C THR A 373 9.28 8.60 10.29
N CYS A 374 9.65 9.78 10.76
CA CYS A 374 8.89 11.02 10.60
C CYS A 374 9.77 12.20 10.17
N GLU A 375 9.10 13.24 9.65
CA GLU A 375 9.69 14.52 9.27
C GLU A 375 9.41 15.59 10.34
N THR A 376 9.64 15.21 11.61
CA THR A 376 9.47 16.08 12.78
C THR A 376 10.41 17.27 12.71
N GLN A 377 9.87 18.49 12.94
CA GLN A 377 10.69 19.70 12.99
C GLN A 377 11.43 19.81 14.34
N ASP A 378 10.70 19.55 15.43
CA ASP A 378 11.20 19.61 16.81
C ASP A 378 11.12 18.22 17.48
N ASP A 379 11.98 17.95 18.48
CA ASP A 379 12.01 16.68 19.22
C ASP A 379 10.70 16.37 19.97
N ASP A 380 9.89 17.38 20.27
CA ASP A 380 8.58 17.24 20.92
C ASP A 380 7.45 16.84 19.96
N GLU A 381 7.60 16.98 18.63
CA GLU A 381 6.54 16.61 17.67
C GLU A 381 6.16 15.11 17.80
N PRO A 382 4.86 14.76 17.86
CA PRO A 382 4.41 13.37 17.82
C PRO A 382 4.92 12.61 16.60
N CYS A 383 5.34 11.36 16.82
CA CYS A 383 5.68 10.38 15.79
C CYS A 383 5.48 9.00 16.40
N TYR A 384 4.55 8.21 15.88
CA TYR A 384 4.02 7.03 16.56
C TYR A 384 4.71 5.73 16.14
N ARG A 385 4.57 4.71 16.98
CA ARG A 385 5.04 3.34 16.73
C ARG A 385 3.86 2.38 16.63
N PHE A 386 3.77 1.70 15.49
CA PHE A 386 2.76 0.71 15.15
C PHE A 386 3.44 -0.57 14.63
N GLY A 387 2.65 -1.56 14.20
CA GLY A 387 3.15 -2.76 13.52
C GLY A 387 3.74 -2.49 12.14
N ASP A 388 3.16 -1.53 11.40
CA ASP A 388 3.66 -1.06 10.09
C ASP A 388 4.44 0.25 10.21
N VAL A 389 5.66 0.29 9.66
CA VAL A 389 6.54 1.48 9.73
C VAL A 389 6.06 2.67 8.89
N ARG A 390 5.10 2.46 7.98
CA ARG A 390 4.52 3.53 7.14
C ARG A 390 3.28 4.17 7.79
N ALA A 391 2.85 3.74 8.98
CA ALA A 391 1.62 4.21 9.62
C ALA A 391 1.53 5.74 9.82
N ASN A 392 2.66 6.43 10.00
CA ASN A 392 2.76 7.89 10.11
C ASN A 392 2.71 8.63 8.76
N GLN A 393 2.58 7.92 7.62
CA GLN A 393 2.83 8.50 6.29
C GLN A 393 1.92 9.69 5.97
N ASN A 394 0.66 9.65 6.37
CA ASN A 394 -0.26 10.78 6.25
C ASN A 394 -1.26 10.79 7.44
N PRO A 395 -1.90 11.93 7.77
CA PRO A 395 -2.74 12.02 8.96
C PRO A 395 -3.92 11.06 9.00
N GLN A 396 -4.53 10.74 7.86
CA GLN A 396 -5.72 9.89 7.80
C GLN A 396 -5.40 8.40 7.96
N LEU A 397 -4.28 7.92 7.38
CA LEU A 397 -3.73 6.60 7.65
C LEU A 397 -3.43 6.44 9.15
N THR A 398 -2.82 7.46 9.76
CA THR A 398 -2.49 7.47 11.19
C THR A 398 -3.74 7.44 12.07
N VAL A 399 -4.79 8.21 11.74
CA VAL A 399 -6.08 8.20 12.47
C VAL A 399 -6.72 6.81 12.49
N ILE A 400 -6.75 6.09 11.35
CA ILE A 400 -7.30 4.73 11.32
C ILE A 400 -6.42 3.73 12.09
N GLN A 401 -5.08 3.87 12.00
CA GLN A 401 -4.13 3.09 12.81
C GLN A 401 -4.34 3.30 14.33
N ILE A 402 -4.58 4.54 14.79
CA ILE A 402 -4.95 4.84 16.18
C ILE A 402 -6.27 4.13 16.55
N ILE A 403 -7.28 4.20 15.68
CA ILE A 403 -8.60 3.61 15.89
C ILE A 403 -8.54 2.07 16.01
N LEU A 404 -7.77 1.40 15.17
CA LEU A 404 -7.60 -0.06 15.24
C LEU A 404 -6.85 -0.51 16.50
N LEU A 405 -5.85 0.27 16.96
CA LEU A 405 -5.16 0.03 18.23
C LEU A 405 -6.10 0.21 19.43
N ARG A 406 -6.93 1.26 19.41
CA ARG A 406 -7.96 1.52 20.43
C ARG A 406 -9.00 0.39 20.47
N GLU A 407 -9.43 -0.12 19.32
CA GLU A 407 -10.43 -1.20 19.25
C GLU A 407 -9.90 -2.49 19.89
N HIS A 408 -8.64 -2.88 19.62
CA HIS A 408 -8.00 -4.01 20.31
C HIS A 408 -8.04 -3.84 21.84
N ASN A 409 -7.71 -2.64 22.34
CA ASN A 409 -7.75 -2.35 23.78
C ASN A 409 -9.18 -2.36 24.35
N ARG A 410 -10.17 -1.84 23.60
CA ARG A 410 -11.59 -1.88 23.95
C ARG A 410 -12.10 -3.32 24.11
N ILE A 411 -11.77 -4.19 23.15
CA ILE A 411 -12.09 -5.62 23.20
C ILE A 411 -11.38 -6.29 24.38
N ALA A 412 -10.08 -6.03 24.57
CA ALA A 412 -9.28 -6.63 25.64
C ALA A 412 -9.83 -6.29 27.04
N ASP A 413 -10.18 -5.02 27.30
CA ASP A 413 -10.77 -4.58 28.57
C ASP A 413 -12.11 -5.29 28.86
N ILE A 414 -12.97 -5.43 27.84
CA ILE A 414 -14.27 -6.11 27.97
C ILE A 414 -14.09 -7.62 28.19
N LEU A 415 -13.15 -8.26 27.47
CA LEU A 415 -12.83 -9.68 27.65
C LEU A 415 -12.24 -9.95 29.04
N GLN A 416 -11.38 -9.07 29.57
CA GLN A 416 -10.85 -9.19 30.93
C GLN A 416 -11.97 -9.12 31.98
N HIS A 417 -12.97 -8.27 31.77
CA HIS A 417 -14.13 -8.16 32.66
C HIS A 417 -15.07 -9.37 32.57
N LEU A 418 -15.31 -9.90 31.36
CA LEU A 418 -16.17 -11.05 31.12
C LEU A 418 -15.54 -12.37 31.60
N ASN A 419 -14.22 -12.50 31.46
CA ASN A 419 -13.45 -13.70 31.80
C ASN A 419 -12.29 -13.39 32.78
N PRO A 420 -12.55 -13.10 34.07
CA PRO A 420 -11.50 -12.79 35.06
C PRO A 420 -10.52 -13.95 35.35
N HIS A 421 -10.75 -15.13 34.78
CA HIS A 421 -9.89 -16.31 34.84
C HIS A 421 -8.90 -16.43 33.66
N TRP A 422 -8.98 -15.54 32.66
CA TRP A 422 -8.02 -15.50 31.55
C TRP A 422 -6.75 -14.73 31.93
N ASP A 423 -5.62 -15.17 31.38
CA ASP A 423 -4.33 -14.48 31.48
C ASP A 423 -4.12 -13.45 30.35
N ASP A 424 -3.01 -12.69 30.43
CA ASP A 424 -2.65 -11.67 29.44
C ASP A 424 -2.59 -12.24 28.00
N GLU A 425 -2.02 -13.44 27.83
CA GLU A 425 -1.87 -14.08 26.53
C GLU A 425 -3.23 -14.48 25.94
N ARG A 426 -4.11 -15.07 26.75
CA ARG A 426 -5.46 -15.44 26.32
C ARG A 426 -6.29 -14.21 25.94
N ILE A 427 -6.24 -13.15 26.73
CA ILE A 427 -6.98 -11.91 26.42
C ILE A 427 -6.40 -11.27 25.15
N PHE A 428 -5.08 -11.15 25.03
CA PHE A 428 -4.43 -10.59 23.83
C PHE A 428 -4.79 -11.37 22.57
N GLN A 429 -4.71 -12.71 22.60
CA GLN A 429 -4.95 -13.53 21.41
C GLN A 429 -6.42 -13.58 20.99
N GLU A 430 -7.38 -13.56 21.93
CA GLU A 430 -8.80 -13.45 21.56
C GLU A 430 -9.15 -12.03 21.09
N ALA A 431 -8.63 -10.97 21.71
CA ALA A 431 -8.84 -9.60 21.24
C ALA A 431 -8.26 -9.38 19.84
N ARG A 432 -7.04 -9.87 19.58
CA ARG A 432 -6.43 -9.91 18.24
C ARG A 432 -7.26 -10.71 17.25
N ARG A 433 -7.73 -11.90 17.65
CA ARG A 433 -8.55 -12.78 16.80
C ARG A 433 -9.90 -12.14 16.44
N ILE A 434 -10.51 -11.37 17.35
CA ILE A 434 -11.74 -10.63 17.10
C ILE A 434 -11.49 -9.45 16.17
N LEU A 435 -10.51 -8.56 16.45
CA LEU A 435 -10.24 -7.42 15.58
C LEU A 435 -9.91 -7.87 14.14
N ILE A 436 -9.13 -8.95 13.97
CA ILE A 436 -8.86 -9.53 12.65
C ILE A 436 -10.15 -10.01 11.97
N ALA A 437 -11.10 -10.57 12.71
CA ALA A 437 -12.36 -11.03 12.15
C ALA A 437 -13.30 -9.88 11.76
N GLU A 438 -13.36 -8.81 12.57
CA GLU A 438 -14.09 -7.57 12.24
C GLU A 438 -13.47 -6.88 11.01
N TYR A 439 -12.15 -6.76 10.98
CA TYR A 439 -11.38 -6.21 9.87
C TYR A 439 -11.58 -7.02 8.57
N GLN A 440 -11.47 -8.36 8.63
CA GLN A 440 -11.79 -9.22 7.49
C GLN A 440 -13.26 -9.10 7.08
N HIS A 441 -14.20 -8.93 8.02
CA HIS A 441 -15.61 -8.72 7.67
C HIS A 441 -15.82 -7.39 6.93
N ILE A 442 -15.34 -6.27 7.46
CA ILE A 442 -15.41 -4.94 6.82
C ILE A 442 -14.77 -5.00 5.42
N ASN A 443 -13.61 -5.65 5.27
CA ASN A 443 -12.93 -5.81 3.98
C ASN A 443 -13.80 -6.52 2.94
N TYR A 444 -14.43 -7.66 3.27
CA TYR A 444 -15.16 -8.48 2.29
C TYR A 444 -16.65 -8.14 2.15
N ALA A 445 -17.28 -7.57 3.17
CA ALA A 445 -18.72 -7.27 3.19
C ALA A 445 -19.05 -5.80 2.88
N GLU A 446 -18.21 -4.84 3.29
CA GLU A 446 -18.40 -3.41 2.98
C GLU A 446 -17.48 -2.93 1.85
N TRP A 447 -16.15 -3.11 1.99
CA TRP A 447 -15.16 -2.42 1.17
C TRP A 447 -14.98 -3.03 -0.24
N LEU A 448 -14.63 -4.31 -0.36
CA LEU A 448 -14.40 -4.97 -1.65
C LEU A 448 -15.61 -4.88 -2.63
N PRO A 449 -16.88 -4.96 -2.17
CA PRO A 449 -18.04 -4.76 -3.04
C PRO A 449 -18.08 -3.42 -3.78
N ILE A 450 -17.38 -2.39 -3.29
CA ILE A 450 -17.22 -1.08 -3.95
C ILE A 450 -16.37 -1.23 -5.22
N PHE A 451 -15.16 -1.77 -5.05
CA PHE A 451 -14.12 -1.72 -6.08
C PHE A 451 -14.19 -2.87 -7.08
N ILE A 452 -14.63 -4.06 -6.65
CA ILE A 452 -14.72 -5.28 -7.49
C ILE A 452 -16.13 -5.85 -7.63
N GLY A 453 -17.15 -5.19 -7.09
CA GLY A 453 -18.58 -5.45 -7.35
C GLY A 453 -19.16 -6.75 -6.78
N THR A 454 -20.21 -6.64 -5.96
CA THR A 454 -20.85 -7.79 -5.27
C THR A 454 -21.20 -8.97 -6.19
N LYS A 455 -21.63 -8.69 -7.44
CA LYS A 455 -22.00 -9.72 -8.43
C LYS A 455 -20.82 -10.56 -8.86
N ASN A 456 -19.68 -9.92 -9.09
CA ASN A 456 -18.43 -10.56 -9.48
C ASN A 456 -17.83 -11.34 -8.30
N MET A 457 -17.82 -10.74 -7.09
CA MET A 457 -17.39 -11.44 -5.88
C MET A 457 -18.17 -12.73 -5.60
N VAL A 458 -19.50 -12.71 -5.73
CA VAL A 458 -20.35 -13.90 -5.55
C VAL A 458 -20.16 -14.92 -6.68
N LYS A 459 -19.96 -14.47 -7.92
CA LYS A 459 -19.66 -15.36 -9.07
C LYS A 459 -18.34 -16.12 -8.90
N HIS A 460 -17.33 -15.49 -8.29
CA HIS A 460 -15.97 -16.02 -8.18
C HIS A 460 -15.61 -16.54 -6.76
N GLY A 461 -16.59 -16.73 -5.87
CA GLY A 461 -16.35 -17.33 -4.54
C GLY A 461 -15.57 -16.44 -3.56
N VAL A 462 -15.53 -15.12 -3.80
CA VAL A 462 -14.90 -14.14 -2.89
C VAL A 462 -15.87 -13.74 -1.77
N LEU A 463 -17.18 -13.74 -2.04
CA LEU A 463 -18.25 -13.42 -1.10
C LEU A 463 -19.39 -14.43 -1.18
N TYR A 464 -19.91 -14.84 -0.03
CA TYR A 464 -20.99 -15.81 0.09
C TYR A 464 -22.22 -15.17 0.75
N LYS A 465 -23.41 -15.71 0.44
CA LYS A 465 -24.68 -15.29 1.05
C LYS A 465 -25.18 -16.40 1.96
N THR A 466 -24.71 -16.40 3.21
CA THR A 466 -25.03 -17.42 4.22
C THR A 466 -24.92 -16.87 5.63
N ASP A 467 -25.83 -17.30 6.51
CA ASP A 467 -25.77 -17.02 7.95
C ASP A 467 -24.92 -18.05 8.70
N GLY A 468 -24.54 -19.16 8.05
CA GLY A 468 -23.67 -20.21 8.59
C GLY A 468 -22.19 -20.01 8.28
N TYR A 469 -21.39 -21.04 8.54
CA TYR A 469 -19.98 -21.09 8.17
C TYR A 469 -19.77 -21.17 6.65
N VAL A 470 -18.56 -20.80 6.21
CA VAL A 470 -18.04 -21.11 4.87
C VAL A 470 -16.75 -21.91 5.04
N ASN A 471 -16.73 -23.13 4.50
CA ASN A 471 -15.58 -24.05 4.60
C ASN A 471 -14.91 -24.20 3.23
N ASP A 472 -14.42 -23.07 2.68
CA ASP A 472 -13.82 -22.95 1.35
C ASP A 472 -12.29 -22.92 1.35
N TYR A 473 -11.63 -23.09 2.51
CA TYR A 473 -10.18 -23.13 2.62
C TYR A 473 -9.53 -24.25 1.79
N ARG A 474 -8.38 -23.93 1.19
CA ARG A 474 -7.61 -24.78 0.30
C ARG A 474 -6.11 -24.71 0.60
N GLU A 475 -5.56 -25.81 1.12
CA GLU A 475 -4.12 -25.96 1.36
C GLU A 475 -3.25 -26.00 0.09
N ASP A 476 -3.88 -26.13 -1.09
CA ASP A 476 -3.23 -26.14 -2.40
C ASP A 476 -3.23 -24.77 -3.09
N VAL A 477 -3.88 -23.76 -2.49
CA VAL A 477 -3.83 -22.37 -2.97
C VAL A 477 -2.68 -21.62 -2.29
N ASP A 478 -1.94 -20.86 -3.09
CA ASP A 478 -0.92 -19.93 -2.60
C ASP A 478 -1.56 -18.58 -2.24
N PRO A 479 -1.61 -18.18 -0.94
CA PRO A 479 -2.12 -16.90 -0.48
C PRO A 479 -1.16 -15.73 -0.74
N SER A 480 0.09 -16.00 -1.15
CA SER A 480 1.12 -14.97 -1.32
C SER A 480 0.68 -13.88 -2.30
N VAL A 481 0.77 -12.63 -1.88
CA VAL A 481 0.39 -11.45 -2.68
C VAL A 481 1.06 -11.44 -4.05
N LEU A 482 0.25 -11.17 -5.07
CA LEU A 482 0.62 -11.13 -6.47
C LEU A 482 1.34 -9.82 -6.79
N ASN A 483 2.50 -9.90 -7.46
CA ASN A 483 3.32 -8.73 -7.77
C ASN A 483 2.54 -7.69 -8.62
N GLY A 484 1.79 -8.16 -9.62
CA GLY A 484 0.90 -7.30 -10.44
C GLY A 484 -0.31 -6.73 -9.70
N HIS A 485 -0.69 -7.27 -8.55
CA HIS A 485 -1.70 -6.67 -7.66
C HIS A 485 -1.08 -5.50 -6.88
N ALA A 486 -0.05 -5.77 -6.07
CA ALA A 486 0.55 -4.78 -5.17
C ALA A 486 1.35 -3.66 -5.88
N THR A 487 1.84 -3.92 -7.10
CA THR A 487 2.67 -2.98 -7.87
C THR A 487 1.89 -2.25 -8.97
N ALA A 488 0.68 -2.72 -9.34
CA ALA A 488 -0.16 -2.06 -10.34
C ALA A 488 -1.64 -2.00 -9.96
N ALA A 489 -2.37 -3.12 -9.92
CA ALA A 489 -3.84 -3.08 -9.86
C ALA A 489 -4.40 -2.39 -8.61
N PHE A 490 -3.77 -2.58 -7.44
CA PHE A 490 -4.20 -1.96 -6.20
C PHE A 490 -3.70 -0.51 -6.05
N ARG A 491 -2.76 -0.09 -6.91
CA ARG A 491 -2.24 1.30 -7.01
C ARG A 491 -3.03 2.16 -7.98
N TYR A 492 -4.06 1.59 -8.61
CA TYR A 492 -5.00 2.38 -9.39
C TYR A 492 -5.65 3.46 -8.52
N PHE A 493 -6.09 3.06 -7.32
CA PHE A 493 -6.76 3.89 -6.30
C PHE A 493 -5.93 5.05 -5.74
N HIS A 494 -4.69 5.25 -6.20
CA HIS A 494 -3.98 6.52 -6.02
C HIS A 494 -4.71 7.71 -6.67
N SER A 495 -5.59 7.50 -7.67
CA SER A 495 -6.44 8.58 -8.20
C SER A 495 -7.48 9.10 -7.20
N ALA A 496 -7.99 8.25 -6.31
CA ALA A 496 -8.98 8.63 -5.31
C ALA A 496 -8.46 9.54 -4.16
N ILE A 497 -7.16 9.88 -4.18
CA ILE A 497 -6.50 10.65 -3.12
C ILE A 497 -6.87 12.14 -3.22
N GLN A 498 -7.63 12.61 -2.23
CA GLN A 498 -7.92 14.04 -2.03
C GLN A 498 -6.65 14.82 -1.67
N GLY A 499 -6.38 15.92 -2.39
CA GLY A 499 -5.24 16.80 -2.12
C GLY A 499 -5.39 17.67 -0.85
N GLN A 500 -6.61 17.81 -0.33
CA GLN A 500 -6.90 18.52 0.91
C GLN A 500 -7.71 17.62 1.86
N LEU A 501 -7.37 17.62 3.14
CA LEU A 501 -8.06 16.83 4.17
C LEU A 501 -8.91 17.77 5.02
N HIS A 502 -10.24 17.70 4.91
CA HIS A 502 -11.14 18.60 5.61
C HIS A 502 -11.24 18.26 7.11
N LEU A 503 -11.15 19.30 7.93
CA LEU A 503 -11.37 19.24 9.37
C LEU A 503 -12.87 19.42 9.65
N ILE A 504 -13.59 18.31 9.86
CA ILE A 504 -15.06 18.30 9.92
C ILE A 504 -15.57 18.33 11.37
N GLY A 505 -16.52 19.23 11.67
CA GLY A 505 -17.20 19.33 12.95
C GLY A 505 -18.32 18.29 13.15
N GLU A 506 -18.87 18.22 14.36
CA GLU A 506 -19.90 17.21 14.68
C GLU A 506 -21.18 17.38 13.83
N ARG A 507 -21.56 18.62 13.53
CA ARG A 507 -22.72 18.95 12.67
C ARG A 507 -22.36 18.90 11.18
N ARG A 508 -21.17 18.37 10.87
CA ARG A 508 -20.57 18.26 9.53
C ARG A 508 -20.28 19.60 8.85
N GLU A 509 -20.01 20.63 9.66
CA GLU A 509 -19.42 21.88 9.21
C GLU A 509 -17.91 21.74 8.93
N VAL A 510 -17.37 22.52 7.98
CA VAL A 510 -15.92 22.55 7.70
C VAL A 510 -15.25 23.62 8.56
N TYR A 511 -14.34 23.23 9.44
CA TYR A 511 -13.53 24.14 10.27
C TYR A 511 -12.24 24.62 9.59
N GLY A 512 -11.75 23.86 8.59
CA GLY A 512 -10.52 24.13 7.87
C GLY A 512 -10.12 22.94 6.99
N ALA A 513 -8.95 23.03 6.37
CA ALA A 513 -8.40 21.97 5.54
C ALA A 513 -6.88 21.86 5.72
N LEU A 514 -6.36 20.63 5.74
CA LEU A 514 -4.93 20.35 5.72
C LEU A 514 -4.49 20.07 4.27
N ARG A 515 -3.47 20.77 3.77
CA ARG A 515 -2.87 20.45 2.46
C ARG A 515 -2.05 19.17 2.59
N LEU A 516 -2.38 18.12 1.83
CA LEU A 516 -1.80 16.78 2.02
C LEU A 516 -0.25 16.80 1.95
N SER A 517 0.33 17.56 1.01
CA SER A 517 1.80 17.62 0.83
C SER A 517 2.60 18.24 1.99
N ASP A 518 1.93 18.92 2.95
CA ASP A 518 2.57 19.54 4.10
C ASP A 518 2.57 18.67 5.37
N PHE A 519 1.80 17.58 5.37
CA PHE A 519 1.63 16.67 6.52
C PHE A 519 2.06 15.23 6.24
N PHE A 520 2.68 14.94 5.08
CA PHE A 520 3.34 13.66 4.86
C PHE A 520 4.43 13.42 5.93
N ASN A 521 4.40 12.25 6.56
CA ASN A 521 5.31 11.84 7.65
C ASN A 521 5.29 12.79 8.89
N ARG A 522 4.25 13.61 9.08
CA ARG A 522 4.13 14.60 10.17
C ARG A 522 2.77 14.50 10.89
N PRO A 523 2.61 13.53 11.80
CA PRO A 523 1.31 13.24 12.41
C PRO A 523 0.92 14.17 13.58
N GLY A 524 1.80 15.07 14.03
CA GLY A 524 1.54 15.96 15.18
C GLY A 524 0.24 16.76 15.12
N VAL A 525 -0.20 17.11 13.91
CA VAL A 525 -1.47 17.81 13.63
C VAL A 525 -2.72 17.07 14.12
N ILE A 526 -2.63 15.78 14.45
CA ILE A 526 -3.73 14.96 14.96
C ILE A 526 -4.02 15.27 16.43
N GLU A 527 -3.00 15.56 17.24
CA GLU A 527 -3.16 15.89 18.67
C GLU A 527 -3.63 17.35 18.88
N GLU A 528 -3.55 18.20 17.86
CA GLU A 528 -3.98 19.61 17.89
C GLU A 528 -5.50 19.75 18.12
N GLY A 529 -5.89 19.96 19.39
CA GLY A 529 -7.28 20.25 19.76
C GLY A 529 -8.24 19.11 19.38
N ASP A 530 -9.22 19.39 18.53
CA ASP A 530 -10.25 18.42 18.11
C ASP A 530 -9.86 17.66 16.82
N ASN A 531 -8.61 17.75 16.36
CA ASN A 531 -8.22 17.28 15.03
C ASN A 531 -8.33 15.75 14.80
N MET A 532 -8.07 14.91 15.81
CA MET A 532 -8.35 13.46 15.75
C MET A 532 -9.81 13.17 15.33
N ASP A 533 -10.78 13.78 16.01
CA ASP A 533 -12.21 13.58 15.72
C ASP A 533 -12.63 14.31 14.44
N ARG A 534 -12.02 15.46 14.11
CA ARG A 534 -12.27 16.18 12.85
C ARG A 534 -11.82 15.43 11.62
N LEU A 535 -10.68 14.74 11.70
CA LEU A 535 -10.19 13.86 10.64
C LEU A 535 -10.99 12.55 10.59
N THR A 536 -11.43 12.03 11.74
CA THR A 536 -12.35 10.87 11.84
C THR A 536 -13.72 11.16 11.20
N ARG A 537 -14.28 12.35 11.42
CA ARG A 537 -15.48 12.83 10.72
C ARG A 537 -15.19 13.19 9.27
N GLY A 538 -14.00 13.70 8.95
CA GLY A 538 -13.53 13.96 7.59
C GLY A 538 -13.56 12.70 6.73
N LEU A 539 -12.93 11.62 7.22
CA LEU A 539 -12.92 10.29 6.61
C LEU A 539 -14.32 9.79 6.19
N SER A 540 -15.34 10.02 7.02
CA SER A 540 -16.72 9.56 6.80
C SER A 540 -17.65 10.62 6.19
N THR A 541 -17.17 11.83 5.88
CA THR A 541 -18.03 12.94 5.41
C THR A 541 -17.53 13.58 4.11
N GLN A 542 -16.21 13.74 3.98
CA GLN A 542 -15.60 14.21 2.74
C GLN A 542 -15.65 13.08 1.69
N ASN A 543 -15.90 13.44 0.44
CA ASN A 543 -15.81 12.55 -0.71
C ASN A 543 -14.35 12.11 -0.94
N GLN A 544 -14.12 10.94 -1.55
CA GLN A 544 -12.84 10.68 -2.23
C GLN A 544 -12.78 11.47 -3.57
N GLU A 545 -11.63 11.55 -4.23
CA GLU A 545 -11.63 11.85 -5.67
C GLU A 545 -12.17 10.62 -6.45
N GLU A 546 -12.68 10.80 -7.66
CA GLU A 546 -13.18 9.72 -8.51
C GLU A 546 -12.04 8.76 -8.90
N VAL A 547 -12.34 7.45 -8.97
CA VAL A 547 -11.34 6.42 -9.31
C VAL A 547 -11.14 6.41 -10.83
N ASP A 548 -10.41 7.38 -11.35
CA ASP A 548 -10.28 7.60 -12.79
C ASP A 548 -8.80 7.82 -13.23
N PRO A 549 -8.51 8.26 -14.48
CA PRO A 549 -7.16 8.58 -14.94
C PRO A 549 -6.52 9.86 -14.38
N PHE A 550 -7.17 10.66 -13.54
CA PHE A 550 -6.60 11.91 -13.02
C PHE A 550 -5.94 11.70 -11.66
N LEU A 551 -4.91 12.49 -11.35
CA LEU A 551 -4.21 12.42 -10.06
C LEU A 551 -3.80 13.82 -9.60
N THR A 552 -4.16 14.16 -8.36
CA THR A 552 -3.85 15.49 -7.79
C THR A 552 -2.35 15.78 -7.75
N SER A 553 -1.98 17.04 -8.05
CA SER A 553 -0.61 17.55 -7.94
C SER A 553 0.00 17.36 -6.55
N GLU A 554 -0.83 17.21 -5.51
CA GLU A 554 -0.38 16.87 -4.15
C GLU A 554 0.39 15.53 -4.07
N ILE A 555 0.20 14.63 -5.05
CA ILE A 555 0.94 13.36 -5.17
C ILE A 555 1.72 13.19 -6.48
N THR A 556 1.40 13.92 -7.56
CA THR A 556 2.18 13.87 -8.82
C THR A 556 3.29 14.92 -8.91
N ASP A 557 3.21 16.02 -8.18
CA ASP A 557 4.20 17.11 -8.19
C ASP A 557 4.79 17.42 -6.79
N TYR A 558 4.04 17.11 -5.72
CA TYR A 558 4.31 17.57 -4.35
C TYR A 558 4.49 16.45 -3.31
N LEU A 559 4.54 15.19 -3.73
CA LEU A 559 4.72 14.04 -2.83
C LEU A 559 6.01 14.17 -2.00
N PHE A 560 5.89 14.10 -0.66
CA PHE A 560 7.03 14.29 0.27
C PHE A 560 7.85 15.58 0.01
N ARG A 561 7.20 16.70 -0.38
CA ARG A 561 7.91 17.97 -0.60
C ARG A 561 8.56 18.54 0.67
N ASN A 562 8.00 18.25 1.84
CA ASN A 562 8.54 18.63 3.15
C ASN A 562 8.93 20.13 3.21
N GLY A 563 7.97 20.99 2.84
CA GLY A 563 8.15 22.46 2.76
C GLY A 563 8.88 22.98 1.50
N LYS A 564 9.48 22.12 0.67
CA LYS A 564 10.16 22.53 -0.57
C LYS A 564 9.17 23.00 -1.66
N PRO A 565 9.65 23.69 -2.72
CA PRO A 565 8.81 24.15 -3.83
C PRO A 565 8.19 23.03 -4.67
N PHE A 566 8.79 21.83 -4.65
CA PHE A 566 8.34 20.63 -5.36
C PHE A 566 8.69 19.39 -4.53
N GLY A 567 8.05 18.25 -4.83
CA GLY A 567 8.28 16.96 -4.19
C GLY A 567 8.71 15.89 -5.19
N ARG A 568 7.92 14.82 -5.29
CA ARG A 568 8.10 13.69 -6.22
C ARG A 568 6.76 13.36 -6.88
N ASP A 569 6.82 12.49 -7.88
CA ASP A 569 5.67 12.00 -8.63
C ASP A 569 5.35 10.54 -8.28
N LEU A 570 4.22 10.30 -7.62
CA LEU A 570 3.78 8.96 -7.20
C LEU A 570 3.45 8.07 -8.39
N ARG A 571 2.82 8.59 -9.45
CA ARG A 571 2.43 7.78 -10.62
C ARG A 571 3.64 7.44 -11.49
N ALA A 572 4.61 8.35 -11.63
CA ALA A 572 5.90 8.02 -12.22
C ALA A 572 6.67 6.98 -11.39
N ILE A 573 6.59 7.04 -10.05
CA ILE A 573 7.14 6.00 -9.15
C ILE A 573 6.44 4.66 -9.36
N ASP A 574 5.11 4.62 -9.54
CA ASP A 574 4.37 3.38 -9.82
C ASP A 574 4.80 2.74 -11.15
N ILE A 575 4.89 3.55 -12.22
CA ILE A 575 5.35 3.10 -13.54
C ILE A 575 6.77 2.55 -13.46
N GLN A 576 7.70 3.30 -12.84
CA GLN A 576 9.08 2.86 -12.66
C GLN A 576 9.19 1.62 -11.77
N ARG A 577 8.32 1.46 -10.76
CA ARG A 577 8.27 0.28 -9.90
C ARG A 577 7.71 -0.95 -10.62
N GLY A 578 6.74 -0.78 -11.52
CA GLY A 578 6.28 -1.86 -12.41
C GLY A 578 7.40 -2.40 -13.32
N ARG A 579 8.23 -1.49 -13.85
CA ARG A 579 9.42 -1.84 -14.66
C ARG A 579 10.53 -2.49 -13.83
N ASP A 580 10.81 -1.95 -12.64
CA ASP A 580 11.76 -2.51 -11.67
C ASP A 580 11.40 -3.93 -11.22
N HIS A 581 10.10 -4.19 -11.02
CA HIS A 581 9.54 -5.49 -10.67
C HIS A 581 9.37 -6.44 -11.88
N GLY A 582 9.71 -5.98 -13.09
CA GLY A 582 9.57 -6.75 -14.32
C GLY A 582 8.14 -7.23 -14.54
N LEU A 583 7.13 -6.38 -14.36
CA LEU A 583 5.75 -6.75 -14.68
C LEU A 583 5.59 -6.95 -16.20
N SER A 584 4.80 -7.94 -16.58
CA SER A 584 4.38 -8.17 -17.97
C SER A 584 3.60 -6.96 -18.51
N SER A 585 3.48 -6.81 -19.83
CA SER A 585 2.79 -5.66 -20.43
C SER A 585 1.31 -5.64 -20.07
N TYR A 586 0.68 -4.47 -20.23
CA TYR A 586 -0.78 -4.35 -20.24
C TYR A 586 -1.41 -5.36 -21.21
N ASN A 587 -0.83 -5.55 -22.41
CA ASN A 587 -1.38 -6.43 -23.44
C ASN A 587 -1.29 -7.93 -23.05
N ASP A 588 -0.26 -8.35 -22.32
CA ASP A 588 -0.12 -9.71 -21.79
C ASP A 588 -1.16 -10.00 -20.69
N TYR A 589 -1.37 -9.05 -19.78
CA TYR A 589 -2.38 -9.15 -18.73
C TYR A 589 -3.81 -9.09 -19.28
N ARG A 590 -4.05 -8.25 -20.28
CA ARG A 590 -5.30 -8.16 -21.05
C ARG A 590 -5.64 -9.51 -21.69
N GLU A 591 -4.67 -10.14 -22.37
CA GLU A 591 -4.81 -11.48 -22.96
C GLU A 591 -5.05 -12.57 -21.89
N PHE A 592 -4.28 -12.56 -20.80
CA PHE A 592 -4.48 -13.48 -19.66
C PHE A 592 -5.87 -13.36 -19.02
N CYS A 593 -6.41 -12.14 -18.92
CA CYS A 593 -7.75 -11.87 -18.40
C CYS A 593 -8.88 -12.14 -19.41
N GLY A 594 -8.56 -12.71 -20.58
CA GLY A 594 -9.53 -13.18 -21.57
C GLY A 594 -10.02 -12.12 -22.56
N LEU A 595 -9.37 -10.96 -22.62
CA LEU A 595 -9.61 -9.95 -23.65
C LEU A 595 -8.75 -10.20 -24.90
N PRO A 596 -9.16 -9.73 -26.09
CA PRO A 596 -8.33 -9.88 -27.29
C PRO A 596 -7.01 -9.09 -27.15
N ARG A 597 -5.88 -9.75 -27.38
CA ARG A 597 -4.57 -9.09 -27.49
C ARG A 597 -4.58 -8.08 -28.64
N ALA A 598 -4.25 -6.83 -28.33
CA ALA A 598 -4.15 -5.78 -29.33
C ALA A 598 -2.94 -5.99 -30.25
N LYS A 599 -3.12 -5.71 -31.54
CA LYS A 599 -2.07 -5.69 -32.58
C LYS A 599 -1.94 -4.30 -33.19
N HIS A 600 -2.98 -3.49 -33.08
CA HIS A 600 -3.06 -2.11 -33.52
C HIS A 600 -3.63 -1.26 -32.38
N TRP A 601 -3.35 0.06 -32.37
CA TRP A 601 -3.86 0.96 -31.33
C TRP A 601 -5.39 0.98 -31.28
N GLU A 602 -6.03 0.83 -32.43
CA GLU A 602 -7.47 0.65 -32.62
C GLU A 602 -8.08 -0.44 -31.73
N ASP A 603 -7.37 -1.53 -31.48
CA ASP A 603 -7.90 -2.69 -30.76
C ASP A 603 -8.15 -2.40 -29.26
N PHE A 604 -7.49 -1.38 -28.70
CA PHE A 604 -7.75 -0.90 -27.34
C PHE A 604 -9.06 -0.10 -27.19
N LYS A 605 -9.71 0.29 -28.30
CA LYS A 605 -10.95 1.10 -28.29
C LYS A 605 -12.19 0.33 -27.81
N ASP A 606 -12.03 -0.92 -27.37
CA ASP A 606 -13.08 -1.72 -26.73
C ASP A 606 -13.31 -1.36 -25.26
N PHE A 607 -12.27 -0.93 -24.55
CA PHE A 607 -12.33 -0.47 -23.15
C PHE A 607 -11.64 0.87 -22.89
N ILE A 608 -10.66 1.30 -23.70
CA ILE A 608 -9.93 2.56 -23.50
C ILE A 608 -10.53 3.63 -24.43
N ASN A 609 -10.77 4.84 -23.91
CA ASN A 609 -11.37 5.92 -24.71
C ASN A 609 -10.43 6.37 -25.87
N PRO A 610 -10.97 6.88 -27.00
CA PRO A 610 -10.15 7.16 -28.18
C PRO A 610 -9.03 8.20 -27.97
N GLU A 611 -9.20 9.14 -27.03
CA GLU A 611 -8.19 10.15 -26.70
C GLU A 611 -7.01 9.53 -25.96
N ASN A 612 -7.27 8.67 -24.98
CA ASN A 612 -6.23 7.94 -24.24
C ASN A 612 -5.54 6.90 -25.14
N VAL A 613 -6.25 6.27 -26.08
CA VAL A 613 -5.61 5.46 -27.14
C VAL A 613 -4.67 6.31 -28.01
N GLN A 614 -5.06 7.53 -28.37
CA GLN A 614 -4.18 8.43 -29.12
C GLN A 614 -2.93 8.82 -28.31
N LYS A 615 -3.08 9.18 -27.03
CA LYS A 615 -1.94 9.47 -26.14
C LYS A 615 -0.99 8.28 -26.00
N LEU A 616 -1.52 7.06 -25.81
CA LEU A 616 -0.73 5.83 -25.78
C LEU A 616 0.08 5.64 -27.08
N SER A 617 -0.53 5.87 -28.24
CA SER A 617 0.14 5.77 -29.56
C SER A 617 1.22 6.84 -29.83
N ILE A 618 1.24 7.92 -29.04
CA ILE A 618 2.27 8.96 -29.09
C ILE A 618 3.43 8.63 -28.13
N LEU A 619 3.13 8.01 -26.98
CA LEU A 619 4.11 7.68 -25.95
C LEU A 619 4.87 6.37 -26.22
N TYR A 620 4.18 5.34 -26.72
CA TYR A 620 4.71 3.98 -26.85
C TYR A 620 4.82 3.57 -28.34
N HIS A 621 5.79 2.71 -28.67
CA HIS A 621 6.00 2.28 -30.06
C HIS A 621 5.04 1.16 -30.52
N HIS A 622 4.58 0.31 -29.61
CA HIS A 622 3.68 -0.81 -29.89
C HIS A 622 2.69 -1.05 -28.74
N PRO A 623 1.48 -1.61 -28.97
CA PRO A 623 0.56 -2.01 -27.89
C PRO A 623 1.19 -2.92 -26.81
N ASP A 624 2.16 -3.75 -27.20
CA ASP A 624 2.93 -4.61 -26.27
C ASP A 624 3.90 -3.84 -25.35
N ASP A 625 4.17 -2.56 -25.60
CA ASP A 625 5.09 -1.75 -24.78
C ASP A 625 4.41 -1.06 -23.61
N VAL A 626 3.07 -1.01 -23.61
CA VAL A 626 2.29 -0.30 -22.58
C VAL A 626 2.48 -0.98 -21.21
N ASP A 627 2.96 -0.23 -20.23
CA ASP A 627 3.10 -0.69 -18.85
C ASP A 627 1.73 -1.05 -18.26
N LEU A 628 1.64 -2.14 -17.49
CA LEU A 628 0.37 -2.62 -16.89
C LEU A 628 -0.38 -1.51 -16.14
N VAL A 629 0.31 -0.77 -15.28
CA VAL A 629 -0.29 0.30 -14.46
C VAL A 629 -0.76 1.50 -15.30
N VAL A 630 -0.30 1.63 -16.55
CA VAL A 630 -0.70 2.71 -17.46
C VAL A 630 -1.94 2.30 -18.25
N GLY A 631 -1.87 1.18 -18.98
CA GLY A 631 -2.96 0.74 -19.85
C GLY A 631 -4.25 0.38 -19.10
N ALA A 632 -4.14 -0.35 -17.99
CA ALA A 632 -5.32 -0.77 -17.22
C ALA A 632 -5.93 0.35 -16.35
N SER A 633 -5.20 1.43 -16.06
CA SER A 633 -5.75 2.62 -15.36
C SER A 633 -6.61 3.51 -16.26
N VAL A 634 -6.57 3.31 -17.59
CA VAL A 634 -7.38 4.07 -18.56
C VAL A 634 -8.48 3.23 -19.22
N GLU A 635 -8.72 2.01 -18.71
CA GLU A 635 -9.89 1.21 -19.04
C GLU A 635 -11.15 1.80 -18.39
N ALA A 636 -12.24 1.89 -19.16
CA ALA A 636 -13.56 2.19 -18.64
C ALA A 636 -14.02 1.12 -17.64
N HIS A 637 -14.63 1.55 -16.53
CA HIS A 637 -15.07 0.64 -15.47
C HIS A 637 -16.09 -0.38 -15.94
N ILE A 638 -16.00 -1.58 -15.38
CA ILE A 638 -17.08 -2.56 -15.46
C ILE A 638 -18.27 -2.07 -14.62
N LYS A 639 -19.48 -2.26 -15.15
CA LYS A 639 -20.68 -1.81 -14.45
C LYS A 639 -20.80 -2.45 -13.05
N ASP A 640 -21.12 -1.59 -12.07
CA ASP A 640 -21.22 -1.90 -10.64
C ASP A 640 -19.86 -2.28 -9.99
N THR A 641 -18.74 -1.79 -10.54
CA THR A 641 -17.39 -1.76 -9.94
C THR A 641 -16.79 -0.35 -10.08
N LEU A 642 -15.61 -0.10 -9.49
CA LEU A 642 -14.77 1.08 -9.74
C LEU A 642 -13.50 0.71 -10.54
N THR A 643 -13.54 -0.32 -11.39
CA THR A 643 -12.35 -0.82 -12.11
C THR A 643 -12.65 -1.41 -13.49
N GLY A 644 -11.70 -1.18 -14.42
CA GLY A 644 -11.67 -1.83 -15.72
C GLY A 644 -11.44 -3.35 -15.64
N PRO A 645 -11.74 -4.10 -16.72
CA PRO A 645 -11.70 -5.56 -16.75
C PRO A 645 -10.35 -6.16 -16.34
N THR A 646 -9.22 -5.55 -16.70
CA THR A 646 -7.89 -6.11 -16.44
C THR A 646 -7.53 -6.00 -14.96
N PHE A 647 -7.80 -4.87 -14.30
CA PHE A 647 -7.61 -4.74 -12.85
C PHE A 647 -8.65 -5.53 -12.05
N LEU A 648 -9.92 -5.58 -12.51
CA LEU A 648 -10.97 -6.38 -11.90
C LEU A 648 -10.57 -7.87 -11.84
N CYS A 649 -10.03 -8.40 -12.94
CA CYS A 649 -9.47 -9.74 -13.05
C CYS A 649 -8.36 -10.00 -12.02
N ILE A 650 -7.31 -9.16 -12.00
CA ILE A 650 -6.14 -9.32 -11.11
C ILE A 650 -6.55 -9.27 -9.62
N MET A 651 -7.44 -8.34 -9.25
CA MET A 651 -7.91 -8.22 -7.86
C MET A 651 -8.86 -9.34 -7.46
N THR A 652 -9.74 -9.80 -8.34
CA THR A 652 -10.65 -10.91 -8.02
C THR A 652 -9.86 -12.17 -7.67
N GLU A 653 -8.80 -12.46 -8.44
CA GLU A 653 -7.88 -13.57 -8.16
C GLU A 653 -7.08 -13.36 -6.86
N GLN A 654 -6.63 -12.14 -6.56
CA GLN A 654 -5.97 -11.84 -5.28
C GLN A 654 -6.89 -12.08 -4.08
N PHE A 655 -8.09 -11.52 -4.08
CA PHE A 655 -9.00 -11.61 -2.92
C PHE A 655 -9.67 -12.97 -2.80
N TYR A 656 -9.80 -13.72 -3.89
CA TYR A 656 -10.06 -15.16 -3.83
C TYR A 656 -8.92 -15.89 -3.06
N ARG A 657 -7.66 -15.69 -3.44
CA ARG A 657 -6.49 -16.32 -2.78
C ARG A 657 -6.35 -15.95 -1.31
N THR A 658 -6.43 -14.66 -0.98
CA THR A 658 -6.28 -14.16 0.39
C THR A 658 -7.40 -14.67 1.31
N ARG A 659 -8.57 -15.00 0.77
CA ARG A 659 -9.62 -15.73 1.48
C ARG A 659 -9.33 -17.22 1.58
N VAL A 660 -9.29 -17.94 0.46
CA VAL A 660 -9.28 -19.43 0.49
C VAL A 660 -7.93 -20.03 0.90
N GLY A 661 -6.84 -19.28 0.75
CA GLY A 661 -5.51 -19.69 1.24
C GLY A 661 -5.30 -19.41 2.73
N ASP A 662 -6.23 -18.74 3.42
CA ASP A 662 -6.12 -18.42 4.85
C ASP A 662 -6.87 -19.45 5.71
N ARG A 663 -6.11 -20.31 6.43
CA ARG A 663 -6.63 -21.31 7.37
C ARG A 663 -7.46 -20.69 8.48
N PHE A 664 -7.25 -19.43 8.81
CA PHE A 664 -7.88 -18.74 9.92
C PHE A 664 -8.94 -17.70 9.49
N PHE A 665 -9.38 -17.72 8.22
CA PHE A 665 -10.39 -16.79 7.72
C PHE A 665 -11.69 -16.88 8.53
N TYR A 666 -12.26 -15.73 8.91
CA TYR A 666 -13.22 -15.65 10.04
C TYR A 666 -14.51 -16.49 9.89
N GLU A 667 -14.94 -16.80 8.66
CA GLU A 667 -16.16 -17.58 8.41
C GLU A 667 -15.99 -19.11 8.52
N ARG A 668 -14.76 -19.59 8.75
CA ARG A 668 -14.43 -21.02 8.77
C ARG A 668 -14.99 -21.72 10.00
N GLY A 669 -15.71 -22.83 9.77
CA GLY A 669 -16.28 -23.71 10.78
C GLY A 669 -15.48 -25.00 10.99
N ASP A 670 -14.19 -24.90 11.34
CA ASP A 670 -13.40 -26.07 11.77
C ASP A 670 -13.34 -26.23 13.30
N HIS A 671 -13.01 -27.44 13.76
CA HIS A 671 -13.01 -27.79 15.18
C HIS A 671 -11.78 -27.31 15.98
N TYR A 672 -10.91 -26.49 15.38
CA TYR A 672 -9.70 -25.94 16.04
C TYR A 672 -9.77 -24.44 16.26
N GLY A 673 -10.26 -23.69 15.25
CA GLY A 673 -10.15 -22.23 15.17
C GLY A 673 -11.46 -21.48 14.96
N ALA A 674 -12.58 -22.17 14.70
CA ALA A 674 -13.85 -21.52 14.44
C ALA A 674 -14.33 -20.63 15.59
N PHE A 675 -15.02 -19.54 15.23
CA PHE A 675 -15.95 -18.87 16.12
C PHE A 675 -17.19 -19.75 16.32
N THR A 676 -17.91 -19.61 17.44
CA THR A 676 -19.23 -20.25 17.54
C THR A 676 -20.21 -19.62 16.53
N PRO A 677 -21.34 -20.28 16.19
CA PRO A 677 -22.34 -19.68 15.31
C PRO A 677 -22.85 -18.33 15.83
N GLU A 678 -22.86 -18.14 17.15
CA GLU A 678 -23.22 -16.90 17.83
C GLU A 678 -22.15 -15.83 17.60
N GLN A 679 -20.89 -16.13 17.94
CA GLN A 679 -19.75 -15.24 17.73
C GLN A 679 -19.61 -14.81 16.26
N LEU A 680 -19.85 -15.71 15.31
CA LEU A 680 -19.82 -15.38 13.87
C LEU A 680 -20.99 -14.47 13.44
N ARG A 681 -22.18 -14.60 14.05
CA ARG A 681 -23.30 -13.66 13.81
C ARG A 681 -23.03 -12.29 14.42
N GLU A 682 -22.27 -12.23 15.52
CA GLU A 682 -21.81 -10.95 16.08
C GLU A 682 -20.75 -10.29 15.20
N ILE A 683 -19.71 -11.01 14.76
CA ILE A 683 -18.67 -10.47 13.85
C ILE A 683 -19.29 -9.90 12.56
N ARG A 684 -20.33 -10.53 12.03
CA ARG A 684 -21.10 -10.05 10.87
C ARG A 684 -21.95 -8.78 11.12
N LYS A 685 -21.79 -8.12 12.27
CA LYS A 685 -22.30 -6.77 12.57
C LYS A 685 -21.23 -5.68 12.47
N ALA A 686 -19.95 -6.05 12.37
CA ALA A 686 -18.87 -5.09 12.31
C ALA A 686 -19.00 -4.19 11.09
N THR A 687 -18.93 -2.88 11.30
CA THR A 687 -18.96 -1.86 10.25
C THR A 687 -17.90 -0.83 10.53
N VAL A 688 -17.38 -0.19 9.47
CA VAL A 688 -16.45 0.93 9.63
C VAL A 688 -17.08 2.06 10.46
N SER A 689 -18.38 2.30 10.35
CA SER A 689 -19.09 3.30 11.16
C SER A 689 -19.14 2.96 12.65
N ARG A 690 -19.32 1.68 13.02
CA ARG A 690 -19.22 1.25 14.43
C ARG A 690 -17.80 1.46 14.96
N LEU A 691 -16.80 1.07 14.18
CA LEU A 691 -15.37 1.22 14.51
C LEU A 691 -14.99 2.68 14.76
N LEU A 692 -15.45 3.63 13.93
CA LEU A 692 -15.24 5.07 14.16
C LEU A 692 -16.01 5.58 15.41
N CYS A 693 -17.25 5.12 15.61
CA CYS A 693 -18.08 5.50 16.77
C CYS A 693 -17.53 5.02 18.12
N ASP A 694 -16.86 3.87 18.18
CA ASP A 694 -16.32 3.31 19.44
C ASP A 694 -14.94 3.86 19.82
N ASN A 695 -14.19 4.42 18.86
CA ASN A 695 -12.75 4.68 19.03
C ASN A 695 -12.29 6.11 18.72
N GLY A 696 -13.16 6.99 18.20
CA GLY A 696 -12.94 8.43 18.32
C GLY A 696 -13.10 8.90 19.77
N ASP A 697 -12.70 10.13 20.09
CA ASP A 697 -12.75 10.63 21.48
C ASP A 697 -14.17 11.11 21.87
N HIS A 698 -14.89 11.79 20.96
CA HIS A 698 -16.20 12.41 21.21
C HIS A 698 -17.19 12.30 20.03
N ILE A 699 -17.02 11.28 19.17
CA ILE A 699 -17.88 11.02 18.00
C ILE A 699 -19.30 10.64 18.46
N GLN A 700 -20.27 11.55 18.29
CA GLN A 700 -21.64 11.36 18.76
C GLN A 700 -22.58 10.85 17.67
N THR A 701 -22.30 11.20 16.41
CA THR A 701 -23.12 10.87 15.25
C THR A 701 -22.31 10.37 14.06
N MET A 702 -22.87 9.38 13.38
CA MET A 702 -22.31 8.75 12.18
C MET A 702 -23.46 8.24 11.31
N GLN A 703 -23.22 8.00 10.01
CA GLN A 703 -24.19 7.36 9.13
C GLN A 703 -23.95 5.83 9.07
N PRO A 704 -25.00 5.00 8.86
CA PRO A 704 -24.85 3.52 8.85
C PRO A 704 -23.81 2.98 7.86
N GLU A 705 -23.86 3.39 6.59
CA GLU A 705 -22.87 2.99 5.57
C GLU A 705 -21.72 4.01 5.55
N GLY A 706 -20.68 3.80 6.38
CA GLY A 706 -19.61 4.79 6.58
C GLY A 706 -18.74 5.09 5.35
N PHE A 707 -18.61 4.11 4.45
CA PHE A 707 -17.99 4.27 3.13
C PHE A 707 -18.83 5.06 2.13
N ARG A 708 -20.12 5.29 2.41
CA ARG A 708 -21.00 6.11 1.55
C ARG A 708 -21.18 7.51 2.11
N VAL A 709 -21.36 8.45 1.19
CA VAL A 709 -21.74 9.83 1.53
C VAL A 709 -23.08 9.88 2.27
N ILE A 710 -23.23 10.90 3.11
CA ILE A 710 -24.46 11.17 3.87
C ILE A 710 -25.58 11.52 2.88
N SER A 711 -26.74 10.88 3.02
CA SER A 711 -27.88 11.05 2.11
C SER A 711 -29.23 10.83 2.81
N GLU A 712 -30.34 11.03 2.10
CA GLU A 712 -31.69 10.72 2.63
C GLU A 712 -31.87 9.26 3.07
N LYS A 713 -31.05 8.34 2.56
CA LYS A 713 -31.07 6.90 2.89
C LYS A 713 -29.96 6.50 3.86
N ASN A 714 -28.85 7.24 3.85
CA ASN A 714 -27.68 7.05 4.70
C ASN A 714 -27.52 8.30 5.59
N ARG A 715 -28.46 8.50 6.51
CA ARG A 715 -28.53 9.70 7.37
C ARG A 715 -27.60 9.55 8.57
N LEU A 716 -27.13 10.67 9.11
CA LEU A 716 -26.53 10.68 10.44
C LEU A 716 -27.56 10.20 11.48
N VAL A 717 -27.14 9.23 12.29
CA VAL A 717 -27.83 8.73 13.49
C VAL A 717 -26.89 8.85 14.69
N SER A 718 -27.39 8.61 15.90
CA SER A 718 -26.52 8.57 17.09
C SER A 718 -25.65 7.31 17.08
N CYS A 719 -24.39 7.43 17.50
CA CYS A 719 -23.51 6.29 17.78
C CYS A 719 -24.04 5.37 18.91
N HIS A 720 -25.08 5.77 19.65
CA HIS A 720 -25.80 4.93 20.61
C HIS A 720 -27.02 4.19 20.02
N ASP A 721 -27.42 4.48 18.78
CA ASP A 721 -28.48 3.73 18.09
C ASP A 721 -27.92 2.41 17.55
N THR A 722 -27.90 1.39 18.40
CA THR A 722 -27.44 0.03 18.06
C THR A 722 -28.39 -0.74 17.13
N HIS A 723 -29.52 -0.16 16.73
CA HIS A 723 -30.33 -0.69 15.62
C HIS A 723 -29.81 -0.20 14.27
N SER A 724 -29.43 1.08 14.17
CA SER A 724 -28.91 1.70 12.93
C SER A 724 -27.40 1.53 12.75
N ILE A 725 -26.61 1.49 13.83
CA ILE A 725 -25.17 1.19 13.83
C ILE A 725 -24.90 0.07 14.85
N PRO A 726 -25.11 -1.20 14.46
CA PRO A 726 -24.96 -2.36 15.34
C PRO A 726 -23.59 -2.43 16.03
N ALA A 727 -23.59 -2.96 17.26
CA ALA A 727 -22.39 -3.23 18.03
C ALA A 727 -22.18 -4.74 18.22
N LEU A 728 -20.92 -5.15 18.37
CA LEU A 728 -20.49 -6.51 18.69
C LEU A 728 -20.88 -6.85 20.13
N ASP A 729 -21.73 -7.87 20.34
CA ASP A 729 -22.00 -8.38 21.69
C ASP A 729 -20.89 -9.36 22.13
N LEU A 730 -19.91 -8.83 22.84
CA LEU A 730 -18.80 -9.62 23.38
C LEU A 730 -19.21 -10.63 24.47
N SER A 731 -20.45 -10.60 24.99
CA SER A 731 -20.91 -11.59 25.99
C SER A 731 -20.87 -13.03 25.46
N TYR A 732 -20.92 -13.23 24.14
CA TYR A 732 -20.73 -14.54 23.49
C TYR A 732 -19.29 -15.08 23.53
N TRP A 733 -18.33 -14.32 24.06
CA TRP A 733 -16.97 -14.79 24.40
C TRP A 733 -16.79 -15.11 25.88
N LYS A 734 -17.85 -15.01 26.70
CA LYS A 734 -17.80 -15.41 28.11
C LYS A 734 -17.77 -16.94 28.27
N GLU A 735 -16.79 -17.43 29.02
CA GLU A 735 -16.70 -18.82 29.46
C GLU A 735 -17.33 -18.99 30.85
N ASP A 736 -18.11 -20.04 31.06
CA ASP A 736 -18.68 -20.37 32.38
C ASP A 736 -17.76 -21.35 33.12
N VAL A 737 -17.08 -20.84 34.15
CA VAL A 737 -16.10 -21.58 34.98
C VAL A 737 -16.73 -22.84 35.62
N HIS A 738 -18.04 -22.88 35.86
CA HIS A 738 -18.71 -24.04 36.43
C HIS A 738 -18.97 -25.16 35.43
N ALA A 739 -19.00 -24.88 34.12
CA ALA A 739 -19.27 -25.88 33.09
C ALA A 739 -18.17 -26.95 32.97
N HIS A 740 -16.93 -26.61 33.33
CA HIS A 740 -15.77 -27.50 33.22
C HIS A 740 -15.54 -28.42 34.43
N LEU A 741 -16.29 -28.25 35.53
CA LEU A 741 -16.19 -29.11 36.72
C LEU A 741 -17.16 -30.31 36.71
N SER A 742 -18.03 -30.41 35.71
CA SER A 742 -18.88 -31.59 35.50
C SER A 742 -18.28 -32.50 34.42
N PRO A 743 -17.76 -33.69 34.75
CA PRO A 743 -17.33 -34.65 33.74
C PRO A 743 -18.54 -35.16 32.97
N ARG A 744 -18.77 -34.62 31.76
CA ARG A 744 -19.74 -35.19 30.82
C ARG A 744 -19.25 -36.55 30.38
N ILE A 745 -19.76 -37.60 31.03
CA ILE A 745 -19.69 -38.97 30.54
C ILE A 745 -20.32 -38.95 29.13
N PRO A 746 -19.62 -39.36 28.06
CA PRO A 746 -20.23 -39.43 26.75
C PRO A 746 -21.28 -40.54 26.75
N GLU A 747 -22.55 -40.19 26.61
CA GLU A 747 -23.59 -41.19 26.32
C GLU A 747 -23.31 -41.77 24.93
N TYR A 748 -23.19 -43.10 24.90
CA TYR A 748 -22.80 -43.85 23.72
C TYR A 748 -24.03 -44.03 22.82
N ASP A 749 -24.32 -43.04 21.98
CA ASP A 749 -25.55 -43.02 21.18
C ASP A 749 -25.61 -44.22 20.21
N SER A 750 -26.60 -45.08 20.44
CA SER A 750 -26.54 -46.49 20.04
C SER A 750 -27.16 -46.73 18.65
N PHE A 751 -26.45 -46.26 17.62
CA PHE A 751 -26.90 -46.29 16.21
C PHE A 751 -26.90 -47.70 15.56
N PHE A 752 -27.64 -48.66 16.13
CA PHE A 752 -27.93 -49.98 15.57
C PHE A 752 -29.43 -50.33 15.74
N GLY A 753 -30.26 -49.89 14.79
CA GLY A 753 -31.72 -49.76 15.01
C GLY A 753 -32.71 -50.52 14.11
N LYS A 754 -32.29 -51.11 12.97
CA LYS A 754 -33.16 -51.71 11.93
C LYS A 754 -33.99 -50.64 11.15
N LYS A 755 -34.46 -50.87 9.93
CA LYS A 755 -34.62 -52.14 9.19
C LYS A 755 -34.40 -51.93 7.69
#